data_AF-A0A1H4WYL7-F1
#
_entry.id   AF-A0A1H4WYL7-F1
#
_cell.length_a   1.000
_cell.length_b   1.000
_cell.length_c   1.000
_cell.angle_alpha   90.00
_cell.angle_beta   90.00
_cell.angle_gamma   90.00
#
_symmetry.space_group_name_H-M   'P 1'
#
loop_
_entity.id
_entity.type
_entity.pdbx_description
1 polymer ?
#
loop_
_entity_poly.entity_id
_entity_poly.type
_entity_poly.pdbx_seq_one_letter_code
_entity_poly.pdbx_strand_id
1 'polypeptide(L)'
;MGFVIGFAPWIVYWILVGNTGFVAAVAIAFGIALAGQVLQRVRHQPWRTLEVGTVAVFGLLLIAALTLDDAVLERWLQPLSNFGLFAIATVGVLVGRPFVREYAEAGVDAQTAASGGFRYVTTAMTWMWVAAFGLMTVFSLIPPIVDGDATMRDAGDTLSVACYWVLPFTLMGVAGLVSAVFPGWFEKRSQLLESQSSTESEVTPQPAPAADVSTGSLALDVPADSRHDEAFSLVVRGAKPGASVTVRTTGTDLFGAQWRSEASFTVPAEGIVDVPAQVPGSGDWAVADADAPLWAMRFVSEGRVPELFVPPPDAWLVTVEATSPDGIARRTVTRRVSAPGVSVRPLEVGGRPALLALPAGEEPTGGWPAVACFGGSEGGVDSQRSTIGMLASNGYAALAYSWVDESSTEATLVNIPLERFASAVGALGAQQSVNANRLTAMAISRGAEGVLAAACAGNLPVAGLILVSPSSVSWQAIGPDGEIAGTPSWTWNGRPVLWAPLPGGELMAQLIRNAWRTHHDIAAHRPSLLRLCAAYRAGLAAAPPEAALRSEEAPPPLLCLTGADDQLWPSTDMATALLDRRSASHDAHRTFDGAGHLIRLGMFPADAQWTGGIAFGGGGVGQGRAQREAVRSVLGFLARITAGTRA
;
A
#
# COMPACT_ATOMS: atom_id res chain seq x y z
N MET A 1 -6.29 15.82 29.81
CA MET A 1 -6.71 16.82 30.83
C MET A 1 -6.95 18.22 30.27
N GLY A 2 -6.21 18.71 29.24
CA GLY A 2 -6.36 20.08 28.71
C GLY A 2 -7.71 20.40 28.04
N PHE A 3 -8.36 19.42 27.42
CA PHE A 3 -9.63 19.58 26.70
C PHE A 3 -10.80 20.04 27.59
N VAL A 4 -10.94 19.47 28.79
CA VAL A 4 -12.04 19.78 29.72
C VAL A 4 -11.91 21.19 30.30
N ILE A 5 -10.68 21.69 30.46
CA ILE A 5 -10.41 23.03 30.99
C ILE A 5 -10.94 24.11 30.04
N GLY A 6 -10.85 23.90 28.72
CA GLY A 6 -11.39 24.82 27.71
C GLY A 6 -12.91 25.00 27.77
N PHE A 7 -13.64 24.01 28.28
CA PHE A 7 -15.10 24.05 28.44
C PHE A 7 -15.57 24.57 29.81
N ALA A 8 -14.66 24.90 30.74
CA ALA A 8 -15.04 25.32 32.09
C ALA A 8 -16.04 26.51 32.13
N PRO A 9 -15.87 27.59 31.33
CA PRO A 9 -16.85 28.68 31.28
C PRO A 9 -18.25 28.21 30.84
N TRP A 10 -18.30 27.28 29.87
CA TRP A 10 -19.54 26.71 29.33
C TRP A 10 -20.24 25.82 30.33
N ILE A 11 -19.49 24.96 31.04
CA ILE A 11 -20.03 24.09 32.08
C ILE A 11 -20.65 24.92 33.21
N VAL A 12 -19.94 25.94 33.69
CA VAL A 12 -20.45 26.84 34.73
C VAL A 12 -21.68 27.60 34.23
N TYR A 13 -21.64 28.12 33.00
CA TYR A 13 -22.79 28.77 32.38
C TYR A 13 -24.04 27.86 32.35
N TRP A 14 -23.91 26.61 31.87
CA TRP A 14 -25.03 25.68 31.78
C TRP A 14 -25.62 25.32 33.15
N ILE A 15 -24.79 25.23 34.19
CA ILE A 15 -25.26 25.02 35.56
C ILE A 15 -26.03 26.27 36.05
N LEU A 16 -25.53 27.47 35.77
CA LEU A 16 -26.09 28.70 36.33
C LEU A 16 -27.32 29.21 35.58
N VAL A 17 -27.38 29.06 34.26
CA VAL A 17 -28.42 29.67 33.42
C VAL A 17 -29.82 29.12 33.73
N GLY A 18 -29.92 27.83 34.09
CA GLY A 18 -31.16 27.22 34.53
C GLY A 18 -31.55 27.51 35.98
N ASN A 19 -30.62 28.02 36.81
CA ASN A 19 -30.78 28.06 38.28
C ASN A 19 -30.62 29.45 38.91
N THR A 20 -30.10 30.43 38.16
CA THR A 20 -29.82 31.79 38.63
C THR A 20 -30.21 32.82 37.57
N GLY A 21 -30.16 34.12 37.89
CA GLY A 21 -30.48 35.18 36.94
C GLY A 21 -29.53 35.20 35.73
N PHE A 22 -30.06 35.49 34.52
CA PHE A 22 -29.32 35.38 33.27
C PHE A 22 -28.05 36.23 33.22
N VAL A 23 -28.15 37.48 33.69
CA VAL A 23 -27.00 38.39 33.79
C VAL A 23 -25.91 37.80 34.67
N ALA A 24 -26.27 37.24 35.83
CA ALA A 24 -25.30 36.65 36.75
C ALA A 24 -24.64 35.41 36.15
N ALA A 25 -25.43 34.50 35.56
CA ALA A 25 -24.94 33.29 34.91
C ALA A 25 -23.94 33.61 33.79
N VAL A 26 -24.28 34.56 32.90
CA VAL A 26 -23.44 34.95 31.77
C VAL A 26 -22.22 35.76 32.22
N ALA A 27 -22.37 36.68 33.17
CA ALA A 27 -21.25 37.49 33.69
C ALA A 27 -20.19 36.63 34.40
N ILE A 28 -20.62 35.63 35.18
CA ILE A 28 -19.70 34.69 35.83
C ILE A 28 -18.94 33.88 34.77
N ALA A 29 -19.64 33.33 33.78
CA ALA A 29 -19.02 32.58 32.69
C ALA A 29 -18.03 33.43 31.88
N PHE A 30 -18.40 34.67 31.55
CA PHE A 30 -17.53 35.63 30.87
C PHE A 30 -16.28 35.96 31.71
N GLY A 31 -16.45 36.17 33.02
CA GLY A 31 -15.35 36.40 33.95
C GLY A 31 -14.37 35.22 34.00
N ILE A 32 -14.88 33.98 34.04
CA ILE A 32 -14.05 32.77 34.00
C ILE A 32 -13.30 32.66 32.66
N ALA A 33 -13.98 32.96 31.53
CA ALA A 33 -13.35 32.94 30.21
C ALA A 33 -12.20 33.96 30.10
N LEU A 34 -12.40 35.19 30.60
CA LEU A 34 -11.36 36.22 30.65
C LEU A 34 -10.21 35.85 31.58
N ALA A 35 -10.51 35.34 32.78
CA ALA A 35 -9.48 34.89 33.72
C ALA A 35 -8.63 33.76 33.12
N GLY A 36 -9.27 32.82 32.40
CA GLY A 36 -8.59 31.77 31.64
C GLY A 36 -7.60 32.33 30.61
N GLN A 37 -8.04 33.30 29.80
CA GLN A 37 -7.19 33.98 28.81
C GLN A 37 -5.98 34.68 29.45
N VAL A 38 -6.22 35.44 30.53
CA VAL A 38 -5.15 36.15 31.25
C VAL A 38 -4.14 35.14 31.81
N LEU A 39 -4.61 34.06 32.42
CA LEU A 39 -3.74 33.03 32.98
C LEU A 39 -2.89 32.35 31.92
N GLN A 40 -3.45 32.05 30.75
CA GLN A 40 -2.69 31.49 29.63
C GLN A 40 -1.64 32.45 29.11
N ARG A 41 -1.97 33.74 29.05
CA ARG A 41 -1.02 34.76 28.61
C ARG A 41 0.16 34.93 29.56
N VAL A 42 -0.11 34.88 30.86
CA VAL A 42 0.92 34.89 31.93
C VAL A 42 1.79 33.63 31.84
N ARG A 43 1.21 32.49 31.46
CA ARG A 43 1.93 31.23 31.25
C ARG A 43 2.60 31.11 29.87
N HIS A 44 2.62 32.19 29.08
CA HIS A 44 3.18 32.22 27.73
C HIS A 44 2.64 31.10 26.80
N GLN A 45 1.39 30.68 27.01
CA GLN A 45 0.74 29.69 26.15
C GLN A 45 0.20 30.34 24.86
N PRO A 46 0.16 29.60 23.74
CA PRO A 46 -0.38 30.11 22.49
C PRO A 46 -1.89 30.34 22.58
N TRP A 47 -2.39 31.31 21.83
CA TRP A 47 -3.84 31.56 21.70
C TRP A 47 -4.55 30.32 21.16
N ARG A 48 -5.64 29.92 21.83
CA ARG A 48 -6.51 28.83 21.40
C ARG A 48 -7.84 29.35 20.89
N THR A 49 -8.28 28.78 19.77
CA THR A 49 -9.48 29.20 19.04
C THR A 49 -10.74 29.06 19.88
N LEU A 50 -10.87 27.93 20.61
CA LEU A 50 -12.02 27.69 21.49
C LEU A 50 -12.18 28.81 22.52
N GLU A 51 -11.09 29.23 23.14
CA GLU A 51 -11.13 30.14 24.27
C GLU A 51 -11.29 31.61 23.85
N VAL A 52 -10.65 32.01 22.75
CA VAL A 52 -10.86 33.34 22.15
C VAL A 52 -12.31 33.47 21.70
N GLY A 53 -12.81 32.43 21.03
CA GLY A 53 -14.21 32.34 20.64
C GLY A 53 -15.17 32.37 21.84
N THR A 54 -14.81 31.68 22.93
CA THR A 54 -15.61 31.63 24.16
C THR A 54 -15.75 33.01 24.80
N VAL A 55 -14.67 33.80 24.86
CA VAL A 55 -14.74 35.19 25.34
C VAL A 55 -15.63 36.04 24.44
N ALA A 56 -15.51 35.91 23.12
CA ALA A 56 -16.34 36.66 22.18
C ALA A 56 -17.83 36.32 22.33
N VAL A 57 -18.18 35.03 22.38
CA VAL A 57 -19.57 34.59 22.54
C VAL A 57 -20.14 35.04 23.88
N PHE A 58 -19.45 34.81 25.00
CA PHE A 58 -19.96 35.25 26.29
C PHE A 58 -20.03 36.77 26.42
N GLY A 59 -19.17 37.52 25.73
CA GLY A 59 -19.29 38.97 25.61
C GLY A 59 -20.59 39.38 24.89
N LEU A 60 -20.92 38.73 23.78
CA LEU A 60 -22.19 38.97 23.05
C LEU A 60 -23.42 38.54 23.86
N LEU A 61 -23.35 37.39 24.53
CA LEU A 61 -24.42 36.92 25.41
C LEU A 61 -24.59 37.85 26.61
N LEU A 62 -23.51 38.46 27.13
CA LEU A 62 -23.60 39.41 28.24
C LEU A 62 -24.29 40.69 27.81
N ILE A 63 -23.97 41.19 26.61
CA ILE A 63 -24.68 42.32 26.01
C ILE A 63 -26.17 41.97 25.86
N ALA A 64 -26.49 40.80 25.32
CA ALA A 64 -27.87 40.34 25.19
C ALA A 64 -28.58 40.26 26.55
N ALA A 65 -27.95 39.68 27.56
CA ALA A 65 -28.50 39.55 28.91
C ALA A 65 -28.75 40.91 29.60
N LEU A 66 -27.96 41.94 29.26
CA LEU A 66 -28.11 43.30 29.79
C LEU A 66 -29.12 44.16 29.01
N THR A 67 -29.52 43.74 27.81
CA THR A 67 -30.31 44.59 26.88
C THR A 67 -31.66 44.01 26.49
N LEU A 68 -31.86 42.69 26.61
CA LEU A 68 -33.10 42.00 26.26
C LEU A 68 -33.90 41.64 27.51
N ASP A 69 -35.22 41.52 27.36
CA ASP A 69 -36.12 41.10 28.42
C ASP A 69 -35.94 39.61 28.78
N ASP A 70 -36.20 39.26 30.05
CA ASP A 70 -36.05 37.89 30.56
C ASP A 70 -36.86 36.85 29.77
N ALA A 71 -38.04 37.21 29.24
CA ALA A 71 -38.85 36.32 28.40
C ALA A 71 -38.16 35.97 27.07
N VAL A 72 -37.42 36.92 26.48
CA VAL A 72 -36.65 36.68 25.26
C VAL A 72 -35.43 35.82 25.59
N LEU A 73 -34.77 36.09 26.72
CA LEU A 73 -33.62 35.31 27.18
C LEU A 73 -34.02 33.86 27.52
N GLU A 74 -35.15 33.64 28.19
CA GLU A 74 -35.68 32.31 28.52
C GLU A 74 -35.90 31.42 27.30
N ARG A 75 -36.23 32.04 26.16
CA ARG A 75 -36.52 31.37 24.90
C ARG A 75 -35.29 31.19 24.00
N TRP A 76 -34.39 32.17 23.97
CA TRP A 76 -33.33 32.22 22.95
C TRP A 76 -31.92 32.01 23.48
N LEU A 77 -31.68 32.13 24.78
CA LEU A 77 -30.32 32.14 25.31
C LEU A 77 -29.61 30.79 25.12
N GLN A 78 -30.32 29.67 25.29
CA GLN A 78 -29.78 28.32 25.03
C GLN A 78 -29.39 28.12 23.55
N PRO A 79 -30.27 28.34 22.54
CA PRO A 79 -29.88 28.21 21.14
C PRO A 79 -28.81 29.19 20.70
N LEU A 80 -28.80 30.43 21.20
CA LEU A 80 -27.72 31.39 20.90
C LEU A 80 -26.38 30.91 21.46
N SER A 81 -26.35 30.32 22.66
CA SER A 81 -25.13 29.78 23.25
C SER A 81 -24.60 28.55 22.52
N ASN A 82 -25.49 27.62 22.13
CA ASN A 82 -25.14 26.44 21.33
C ASN A 82 -24.64 26.84 19.93
N PHE A 83 -25.30 27.81 19.30
CA PHE A 83 -24.86 28.38 18.03
C PHE A 83 -23.48 29.02 18.17
N GLY A 84 -23.19 29.69 19.28
CA GLY A 84 -21.86 30.21 19.59
C GLY A 84 -20.78 29.13 19.56
N LEU A 85 -20.98 28.00 20.26
CA LEU A 85 -20.05 26.86 20.21
C LEU A 85 -19.90 26.29 18.79
N PHE A 86 -21.01 26.12 18.07
CA PHE A 86 -21.02 25.66 16.70
C PHE A 86 -20.21 26.59 15.78
N ALA A 87 -20.41 27.91 15.91
CA ALA A 87 -19.69 28.92 15.15
C ALA A 87 -18.20 28.91 15.46
N ILE A 88 -17.81 28.83 16.73
CA ILE A 88 -16.39 28.75 17.15
C ILE A 88 -15.72 27.53 16.52
N ALA A 89 -16.33 26.35 16.65
CA ALA A 89 -15.77 25.12 16.11
C ALA A 89 -15.68 25.15 14.58
N THR A 90 -16.73 25.65 13.91
CA THR A 90 -16.79 25.75 12.45
C THR A 90 -15.74 26.74 11.92
N VAL A 91 -15.68 27.95 12.48
CA VAL A 91 -14.68 28.96 12.11
C VAL A 91 -13.26 28.45 12.35
N GLY A 92 -13.01 27.75 13.46
CA GLY A 92 -11.72 27.15 13.74
C GLY A 92 -11.28 26.19 12.64
N VAL A 93 -12.17 25.29 12.19
CA VAL A 93 -11.85 24.38 11.09
C VAL A 93 -11.64 25.14 9.77
N LEU A 94 -12.51 26.11 9.45
CA LEU A 94 -12.45 26.87 8.20
C LEU A 94 -11.18 27.74 8.07
N VAL A 95 -10.65 28.24 9.20
CA VAL A 95 -9.39 29.01 9.25
C VAL A 95 -8.16 28.09 9.39
N GLY A 96 -8.35 26.77 9.33
CA GLY A 96 -7.25 25.78 9.41
C GLY A 96 -6.71 25.54 10.82
N ARG A 97 -7.42 26.00 11.85
CA ARG A 97 -7.10 25.88 13.28
C ARG A 97 -8.16 25.05 14.03
N PRO A 98 -8.26 23.74 13.75
CA PRO A 98 -9.20 22.87 14.45
C PRO A 98 -8.87 22.83 15.95
N PHE A 99 -9.84 23.19 16.80
CA PHE A 99 -9.56 23.38 18.23
C PHE A 99 -9.08 22.09 18.91
N VAL A 100 -9.56 20.90 18.50
CA VAL A 100 -9.08 19.61 19.05
C VAL A 100 -7.57 19.47 18.86
N ARG A 101 -7.05 19.92 17.71
CA ARG A 101 -5.61 19.87 17.41
C ARG A 101 -4.82 20.75 18.37
N GLU A 102 -5.27 21.98 18.62
CA GLU A 102 -4.58 22.93 19.51
C GLU A 102 -4.46 22.43 20.96
N TYR A 103 -5.37 21.55 21.39
CA TYR A 103 -5.29 20.86 22.69
C TYR A 103 -4.48 19.56 22.63
N ALA A 104 -4.57 18.81 21.52
CA ALA A 104 -3.88 17.54 21.35
C ALA A 104 -2.36 17.71 21.13
N GLU A 105 -1.93 18.77 20.44
CA GLU A 105 -0.51 19.09 20.18
C GLU A 105 0.29 19.26 21.48
N ALA A 106 -0.35 19.76 22.55
CA ALA A 106 0.29 19.93 23.84
C ALA A 106 0.58 18.59 24.57
N GLY A 107 0.03 17.47 24.09
CA GLY A 107 0.16 16.15 24.69
C GLY A 107 1.05 15.17 23.90
N VAL A 108 1.61 15.59 22.76
CA VAL A 108 2.44 14.75 21.89
C VAL A 108 3.75 15.45 21.55
N ASP A 109 4.73 14.70 21.09
CA ASP A 109 6.00 15.25 20.61
C ASP A 109 5.85 15.97 19.25
N ALA A 110 6.87 16.71 18.85
CA ALA A 110 6.85 17.52 17.63
C ALA A 110 6.73 16.69 16.34
N GLN A 111 7.27 15.47 16.31
CA GLN A 111 7.21 14.59 15.14
C GLN A 111 5.78 14.06 14.96
N THR A 112 5.16 13.60 16.05
CA THR A 112 3.76 13.17 16.05
C THR A 112 2.82 14.31 15.67
N ALA A 113 3.01 15.50 16.25
CA ALA A 113 2.21 16.69 15.94
C ALA A 113 2.30 17.11 14.45
N ALA A 114 3.48 16.95 13.84
CA ALA A 114 3.72 17.26 12.43
C ALA A 114 3.15 16.21 11.48
N SER A 115 2.80 15.01 11.96
CA SER A 115 2.33 13.92 11.11
C SER A 115 0.97 14.23 10.44
N GLY A 116 0.84 13.84 9.16
CA GLY A 116 -0.41 14.00 8.42
C GLY A 116 -1.57 13.23 9.05
N GLY A 117 -1.27 12.07 9.64
CA GLY A 117 -2.23 11.24 10.36
C GLY A 117 -2.84 11.94 11.57
N PHE A 118 -1.99 12.50 12.44
CA PHE A 118 -2.45 13.28 13.60
C PHE A 118 -3.31 14.49 13.16
N ARG A 119 -2.88 15.21 12.11
CA ARG A 119 -3.66 16.32 11.55
C ARG A 119 -5.01 15.87 11.02
N TYR A 120 -5.11 14.73 10.35
CA TYR A 120 -6.38 14.17 9.88
C TYR A 120 -7.30 13.82 11.06
N VAL A 121 -6.82 13.02 12.02
CA VAL A 121 -7.63 12.55 13.16
C VAL A 121 -8.17 13.73 13.96
N THR A 122 -7.32 14.70 14.30
CA THR A 122 -7.74 15.89 15.06
C THR A 122 -8.73 16.76 14.28
N THR A 123 -8.62 16.83 12.94
CA THR A 123 -9.60 17.53 12.09
C THR A 123 -10.93 16.79 12.05
N ALA A 124 -10.91 15.46 11.88
CA ALA A 124 -12.11 14.63 11.88
C ALA A 124 -12.85 14.70 13.22
N MET A 125 -12.12 14.63 14.34
CA MET A 125 -12.68 14.84 15.68
C MET A 125 -13.29 16.23 15.82
N THR A 126 -12.65 17.26 15.25
CA THR A 126 -13.23 18.62 15.29
C THR A 126 -14.52 18.69 14.47
N TRP A 127 -14.58 18.06 13.29
CA TRP A 127 -15.84 17.97 12.51
C TRP A 127 -16.94 17.21 13.24
N MET A 128 -16.60 16.17 14.01
CA MET A 128 -17.55 15.50 14.91
C MET A 128 -18.10 16.47 15.95
N TRP A 129 -17.25 17.31 16.57
CA TRP A 129 -17.67 18.35 17.49
C TRP A 129 -18.52 19.43 16.82
N VAL A 130 -18.18 19.84 15.60
CA VAL A 130 -19.01 20.74 14.79
C VAL A 130 -20.40 20.14 14.57
N ALA A 131 -20.50 18.86 14.20
CA ALA A 131 -21.77 18.18 14.03
C ALA A 131 -22.56 18.09 15.34
N ALA A 132 -21.90 17.77 16.46
CA ALA A 132 -22.53 17.73 17.77
C ALA A 132 -23.10 19.11 18.15
N PHE A 133 -22.31 20.19 18.07
CA PHE A 133 -22.78 21.54 18.38
C PHE A 133 -23.85 22.04 17.41
N GLY A 134 -23.77 21.65 16.13
CA GLY A 134 -24.81 21.94 15.15
C GLY A 134 -26.14 21.29 15.50
N LEU A 135 -26.14 19.99 15.83
CA LEU A 135 -27.33 19.28 16.29
C LEU A 135 -27.87 19.82 17.62
N MET A 136 -26.99 20.17 18.56
CA MET A 136 -27.39 20.85 19.80
C MET A 136 -28.13 22.16 19.49
N THR A 137 -27.60 22.94 18.55
CA THR A 137 -28.21 24.20 18.11
C THR A 137 -29.60 23.93 17.51
N VAL A 138 -29.70 22.98 16.57
CA VAL A 138 -30.98 22.59 15.96
C VAL A 138 -31.99 22.15 17.01
N PHE A 139 -31.63 21.27 17.94
CA PHE A 139 -32.56 20.84 18.99
C PHE A 139 -33.00 22.01 19.85
N SER A 140 -32.08 22.85 20.32
CA SER A 140 -32.43 24.02 21.12
C SER A 140 -33.22 25.10 20.36
N LEU A 141 -33.28 25.05 19.03
CA LEU A 141 -34.13 25.92 18.20
C LEU A 141 -35.57 25.39 18.05
N ILE A 142 -35.84 24.13 18.37
CA ILE A 142 -37.19 23.55 18.20
C ILE A 142 -38.21 24.18 19.14
N PRO A 143 -38.01 24.22 20.48
CA PRO A 143 -38.99 24.82 21.40
C PRO A 143 -39.33 26.27 21.04
N PRO A 144 -38.36 27.20 20.82
CA PRO A 144 -38.69 28.58 20.54
C PRO A 144 -39.29 28.80 19.15
N ILE A 145 -39.34 27.81 18.27
CA ILE A 145 -40.01 27.94 16.96
C ILE A 145 -41.41 27.33 17.00
N VAL A 146 -41.56 26.21 17.70
CA VAL A 146 -42.80 25.42 17.75
C VAL A 146 -43.76 25.93 18.82
N ASP A 147 -43.23 26.43 19.94
CA ASP A 147 -44.01 26.92 21.06
C ASP A 147 -43.60 28.37 21.41
N GLY A 148 -44.59 29.26 21.37
CA GLY A 148 -44.41 30.68 21.67
C GLY A 148 -44.05 30.96 23.12
N ASP A 149 -44.46 30.06 24.02
CA ASP A 149 -44.30 30.16 25.47
C ASP A 149 -43.18 29.23 25.98
N ALA A 150 -42.39 28.62 25.08
CA ALA A 150 -41.29 27.74 25.46
C ALA A 150 -40.28 28.46 26.36
N THR A 151 -40.03 27.90 27.54
CA THR A 151 -39.02 28.42 28.47
C THR A 151 -38.00 27.34 28.81
N MET A 152 -36.72 27.72 28.91
CA MET A 152 -35.66 26.79 29.32
C MET A 152 -35.73 26.38 30.80
N ARG A 153 -36.59 27.02 31.61
CA ARG A 153 -36.77 26.77 33.04
C ARG A 153 -38.05 26.00 33.38
N ASP A 154 -38.97 25.82 32.43
CA ASP A 154 -40.19 25.06 32.66
C ASP A 154 -39.89 23.56 32.69
N ALA A 155 -39.90 23.00 33.90
CA ALA A 155 -39.71 21.58 34.14
C ALA A 155 -40.96 20.73 33.80
N GLY A 156 -42.12 21.37 33.56
CA GLY A 156 -43.37 20.73 33.18
C GLY A 156 -43.52 20.51 31.68
N ASP A 157 -42.85 21.30 30.84
CA ASP A 157 -42.86 21.12 29.39
C ASP A 157 -41.80 20.09 28.93
N THR A 158 -42.30 18.93 28.50
CA THR A 158 -41.45 17.83 28.04
C THR A 158 -40.65 18.21 26.80
N LEU A 159 -41.19 19.08 25.92
CA LEU A 159 -40.50 19.50 24.70
C LEU A 159 -39.30 20.39 25.03
N SER A 160 -39.49 21.40 25.88
CA SER A 160 -38.43 22.29 26.36
C SER A 160 -37.35 21.53 27.13
N VAL A 161 -37.72 20.63 28.06
CA VAL A 161 -36.76 19.80 28.79
C VAL A 161 -35.94 18.92 27.85
N ALA A 162 -36.60 18.25 26.90
CA ALA A 162 -35.91 17.36 25.96
C ALA A 162 -34.94 18.11 25.05
N CYS A 163 -35.38 19.24 24.50
CA CYS A 163 -34.66 19.95 23.43
C CYS A 163 -33.62 20.96 23.92
N TYR A 164 -33.82 21.59 25.09
CA TYR A 164 -32.82 22.49 25.66
C TYR A 164 -31.74 21.74 26.46
N TRP A 165 -32.11 20.62 27.09
CA TRP A 165 -31.26 19.92 28.03
C TRP A 165 -30.93 18.49 27.58
N VAL A 166 -31.91 17.57 27.57
CA VAL A 166 -31.62 16.13 27.42
C VAL A 166 -30.84 15.83 26.13
N LEU A 167 -31.36 16.22 24.96
CA LEU A 167 -30.73 15.92 23.68
C LEU A 167 -29.38 16.62 23.50
N PRO A 168 -29.24 17.94 23.75
CA PRO A 168 -27.94 18.60 23.61
C PRO A 168 -26.84 18.03 24.50
N PHE A 169 -27.12 17.80 25.79
CA PHE A 169 -26.13 17.26 26.72
C PHE A 169 -25.82 15.79 26.47
N THR A 170 -26.77 15.01 25.94
CA THR A 170 -26.50 13.64 25.47
C THR A 170 -25.50 13.65 24.31
N LEU A 171 -25.69 14.52 23.32
CA LEU A 171 -24.75 14.66 22.19
C LEU A 171 -23.35 15.07 22.66
N MET A 172 -23.26 16.05 23.55
CA MET A 172 -22.01 16.49 24.17
C MET A 172 -21.32 15.35 24.91
N GLY A 173 -22.07 14.60 25.73
CA GLY A 173 -21.56 13.45 26.48
C GLY A 173 -21.02 12.34 25.58
N VAL A 174 -21.76 12.00 24.52
CA VAL A 174 -21.34 11.00 23.51
C VAL A 174 -20.08 11.47 22.78
N ALA A 175 -20.03 12.72 22.30
CA ALA A 175 -18.86 13.27 21.62
C ALA A 175 -17.62 13.31 22.55
N GLY A 176 -17.82 13.62 23.83
CA GLY A 176 -16.78 13.56 24.86
C GLY A 176 -16.25 12.15 25.10
N LEU A 177 -17.14 11.17 25.25
CA LEU A 177 -16.80 9.75 25.42
C LEU A 177 -16.03 9.21 24.21
N VAL A 178 -16.51 9.47 22.99
CA VAL A 178 -15.82 9.07 21.76
C VAL A 178 -14.44 9.71 21.70
N SER A 179 -14.32 11.00 22.02
CA SER A 179 -13.01 11.69 22.03
C SER A 179 -12.02 11.13 23.04
N ALA A 180 -12.51 10.59 24.16
CA ALA A 180 -11.66 9.99 25.19
C ALA A 180 -11.24 8.55 24.85
N VAL A 181 -12.13 7.76 24.23
CA VAL A 181 -11.91 6.33 23.98
C VAL A 181 -11.23 6.08 22.63
N PHE A 182 -11.55 6.87 21.60
CA PHE A 182 -11.12 6.62 20.23
C PHE A 182 -9.60 6.50 20.04
N PRO A 183 -8.74 7.39 20.61
CA PRO A 183 -7.30 7.30 20.41
C PRO A 183 -6.71 5.98 20.90
N GLY A 184 -6.99 5.59 22.16
CA GLY A 184 -6.49 4.34 22.72
C GLY A 184 -7.10 3.10 22.08
N TRP A 185 -8.36 3.16 21.65
CA TRP A 185 -8.98 2.10 20.85
C TRP A 185 -8.27 1.92 19.51
N PHE A 186 -8.00 3.02 18.79
CA PHE A 186 -7.39 3.00 17.46
C PHE A 186 -5.94 2.52 17.50
N GLU A 187 -5.16 3.02 18.46
CA GLU A 187 -3.77 2.60 18.71
C GLU A 187 -3.70 1.10 18.97
N LYS A 188 -4.52 0.60 19.91
CA LYS A 188 -4.60 -0.83 20.22
C LYS A 188 -4.97 -1.68 19.01
N ARG A 189 -5.89 -1.20 18.16
CA ARG A 189 -6.31 -1.92 16.94
C ARG A 189 -5.23 -1.91 15.86
N SER A 190 -4.49 -0.82 15.73
CA SER A 190 -3.42 -0.68 14.74
C SER A 190 -2.24 -1.59 15.07
N GLN A 191 -1.83 -1.65 16.35
CA GLN A 191 -0.78 -2.58 16.82
C GLN A 191 -1.13 -4.05 16.54
N LEU A 192 -2.41 -4.42 16.63
CA LEU A 192 -2.86 -5.78 16.29
C LEU A 192 -2.73 -6.10 14.80
N LEU A 193 -2.90 -5.12 13.92
CA LEU A 193 -2.70 -5.28 12.48
C LEU A 193 -1.21 -5.39 12.12
N GLU A 194 -0.37 -4.57 12.77
CA GLU A 194 1.09 -4.57 12.57
C GLU A 194 1.73 -5.89 13.01
N SER A 195 1.40 -6.36 14.21
CA SER A 195 1.96 -7.62 14.76
C SER A 195 1.60 -8.89 13.96
N GLN A 196 0.47 -8.90 13.24
CA GLN A 196 0.15 -9.97 12.28
C GLN A 196 0.99 -9.89 11.01
N SER A 197 1.34 -8.67 10.59
CA SER A 197 2.11 -8.44 9.36
C SER A 197 3.60 -8.75 9.55
N SER A 198 4.08 -8.77 10.80
CA SER A 198 5.51 -8.89 11.16
C SER A 198 5.98 -10.30 11.51
N THR A 199 5.12 -11.33 11.51
CA THR A 199 5.60 -12.70 11.74
C THR A 199 6.36 -13.21 10.52
N GLU A 200 7.70 -13.17 10.60
CA GLU A 200 8.57 -13.81 9.61
C GLU A 200 8.18 -15.28 9.46
N SER A 201 7.82 -15.65 8.24
CA SER A 201 7.46 -17.03 7.94
C SER A 201 8.72 -17.87 7.81
N GLU A 202 8.81 -18.94 8.60
CA GLU A 202 9.93 -19.87 8.51
C GLU A 202 9.86 -20.67 7.20
N VAL A 203 11.01 -20.80 6.55
CA VAL A 203 11.17 -21.66 5.36
C VAL A 203 10.83 -23.10 5.75
N THR A 204 9.86 -23.68 5.05
CA THR A 204 9.37 -25.02 5.36
C THR A 204 9.94 -26.04 4.36
N PRO A 205 10.40 -27.23 4.84
CA PRO A 205 10.78 -28.32 3.95
C PRO A 205 9.65 -28.68 2.99
N GLN A 206 9.98 -28.77 1.70
CA GLN A 206 8.98 -29.03 0.68
C GLN A 206 8.46 -30.47 0.77
N PRO A 207 7.14 -30.69 0.68
CA PRO A 207 6.58 -32.04 0.72
C PRO A 207 7.05 -32.85 -0.49
N ALA A 208 7.19 -34.17 -0.31
CA ALA A 208 7.44 -35.07 -1.43
C ALA A 208 6.26 -35.03 -2.41
N PRO A 209 6.51 -35.12 -3.73
CA PRO A 209 5.44 -35.09 -4.72
C PRO A 209 4.53 -36.31 -4.56
N ALA A 210 3.24 -36.12 -4.84
CA ALA A 210 2.31 -37.23 -4.88
C ALA A 210 2.73 -38.25 -5.96
N ALA A 211 2.56 -39.53 -5.67
CA ALA A 211 2.85 -40.58 -6.65
C ALA A 211 2.00 -40.38 -7.92
N ASP A 212 2.66 -40.60 -9.05
CA ASP A 212 2.02 -40.61 -10.36
C ASP A 212 0.95 -41.70 -10.42
N VAL A 213 -0.23 -41.34 -10.93
CA VAL A 213 -1.38 -42.26 -11.08
C VAL A 213 -1.84 -42.24 -12.52
N SER A 214 -2.25 -43.40 -13.04
CA SER A 214 -2.97 -43.51 -14.30
C SER A 214 -3.94 -44.67 -14.17
N THR A 215 -5.23 -44.38 -14.09
CA THR A 215 -6.30 -45.38 -14.05
C THR A 215 -7.26 -45.17 -15.22
N GLY A 216 -7.80 -46.28 -15.74
CA GLY A 216 -8.62 -46.24 -16.94
C GLY A 216 -7.81 -45.84 -18.18
N SER A 217 -8.45 -45.12 -19.10
CA SER A 217 -7.83 -44.62 -20.34
C SER A 217 -7.29 -43.19 -20.24
N LEU A 218 -7.42 -42.54 -19.08
CA LEU A 218 -7.04 -41.14 -18.92
C LEU A 218 -5.51 -41.00 -18.88
N ALA A 219 -4.98 -40.06 -19.66
CA ALA A 219 -3.55 -39.74 -19.68
C ALA A 219 -3.33 -38.21 -19.63
N LEU A 220 -2.28 -37.81 -18.91
CA LEU A 220 -1.81 -36.43 -18.84
C LEU A 220 -0.53 -36.29 -19.67
N ASP A 221 -0.56 -35.34 -20.59
CA ASP A 221 0.60 -34.90 -21.37
C ASP A 221 1.01 -33.53 -20.83
N VAL A 222 1.99 -33.59 -19.92
CA VAL A 222 2.64 -32.46 -19.25
C VAL A 222 4.14 -32.73 -19.20
N PRO A 223 5.00 -31.70 -19.26
CA PRO A 223 6.44 -31.91 -19.13
C PRO A 223 6.79 -32.42 -17.73
N ALA A 224 7.79 -33.28 -17.61
CA ALA A 224 8.32 -33.69 -16.29
C ALA A 224 9.05 -32.53 -15.59
N ASP A 225 9.69 -31.67 -16.39
CA ASP A 225 10.47 -30.51 -15.96
C ASP A 225 10.14 -29.31 -16.86
N SER A 226 9.97 -28.13 -16.27
CA SER A 226 9.82 -26.87 -17.01
C SER A 226 10.44 -25.72 -16.23
N ARG A 227 10.79 -24.61 -16.88
CA ARG A 227 11.22 -23.41 -16.16
C ARG A 227 10.03 -22.54 -15.76
N HIS A 228 10.22 -21.67 -14.77
CA HIS A 228 9.21 -20.69 -14.37
C HIS A 228 8.80 -19.75 -15.52
N ASP A 229 9.71 -19.46 -16.45
CA ASP A 229 9.51 -18.60 -17.62
C ASP A 229 9.02 -19.35 -18.86
N GLU A 230 8.76 -20.66 -18.80
CA GLU A 230 8.20 -21.44 -19.92
C GLU A 230 6.69 -21.60 -19.78
N ALA A 231 5.99 -21.77 -20.91
CA ALA A 231 4.54 -22.04 -20.91
C ALA A 231 4.27 -23.40 -20.27
N PHE A 232 3.28 -23.48 -19.39
CA PHE A 232 3.05 -24.72 -18.62
C PHE A 232 2.57 -25.90 -19.49
N SER A 233 1.71 -25.64 -20.49
CA SER A 233 1.17 -26.58 -21.48
C SER A 233 0.65 -27.92 -20.92
N LEU A 234 -0.66 -28.10 -20.96
CA LEU A 234 -1.34 -29.26 -20.38
C LEU A 234 -2.39 -29.82 -21.35
N VAL A 235 -2.26 -31.10 -21.68
CA VAL A 235 -3.24 -31.83 -22.50
C VAL A 235 -3.73 -33.08 -21.76
N VAL A 236 -5.04 -33.28 -21.73
CA VAL A 236 -5.67 -34.50 -21.20
C VAL A 236 -6.20 -35.34 -22.36
N ARG A 237 -5.89 -36.64 -22.35
CA ARG A 237 -6.27 -37.60 -23.40
C ARG A 237 -7.03 -38.78 -22.83
N GLY A 238 -7.79 -39.45 -23.69
CA GLY A 238 -8.40 -40.74 -23.41
C GLY A 238 -9.65 -40.67 -22.53
N ALA A 239 -10.24 -39.49 -22.37
CA ALA A 239 -11.59 -39.34 -21.82
C ALA A 239 -12.64 -39.57 -22.92
N LYS A 240 -13.83 -40.05 -22.54
CA LYS A 240 -14.93 -40.25 -23.48
C LYS A 240 -15.43 -38.91 -24.03
N PRO A 241 -15.62 -38.76 -25.36
CA PRO A 241 -16.25 -37.57 -25.94
C PRO A 241 -17.58 -37.22 -25.27
N GLY A 242 -17.81 -35.94 -25.01
CA GLY A 242 -18.99 -35.42 -24.32
C GLY A 242 -18.98 -35.59 -22.80
N ALA A 243 -18.04 -36.34 -22.22
CA ALA A 243 -17.89 -36.43 -20.77
C ALA A 243 -17.30 -35.14 -20.18
N SER A 244 -17.41 -34.98 -18.87
CA SER A 244 -16.71 -33.93 -18.12
C SER A 244 -15.37 -34.45 -17.60
N VAL A 245 -14.32 -33.66 -17.77
CA VAL A 245 -13.00 -33.86 -17.16
C VAL A 245 -12.69 -32.67 -16.27
N THR A 246 -12.39 -32.91 -15.01
CA THR A 246 -11.93 -31.89 -14.07
C THR A 246 -10.41 -31.96 -13.96
N VAL A 247 -9.75 -30.84 -14.24
CA VAL A 247 -8.31 -30.62 -14.07
C VAL A 247 -8.09 -29.84 -12.80
N ARG A 248 -7.30 -30.40 -11.88
CA ARG A 248 -6.87 -29.77 -10.63
C ARG A 248 -5.36 -29.63 -10.65
N THR A 249 -4.86 -28.46 -10.29
CA THR A 249 -3.42 -28.21 -10.15
C THR A 249 -3.13 -27.72 -8.74
N THR A 250 -2.12 -28.30 -8.09
CA THR A 250 -1.71 -27.92 -6.73
C THR A 250 -0.21 -27.66 -6.64
N GLY A 251 0.17 -26.82 -5.67
CA GLY A 251 1.57 -26.57 -5.33
C GLY A 251 1.71 -26.01 -3.92
N THR A 252 2.91 -26.15 -3.37
CA THR A 252 3.29 -25.60 -2.06
C THR A 252 4.31 -24.48 -2.27
N ASP A 253 4.16 -23.38 -1.55
CA ASP A 253 5.13 -22.29 -1.57
C ASP A 253 6.30 -22.52 -0.58
N LEU A 254 7.25 -21.59 -0.56
CA LEU A 254 8.43 -21.62 0.32
C LEU A 254 8.08 -21.76 1.81
N PHE A 255 6.93 -21.23 2.22
CA PHE A 255 6.47 -21.15 3.61
C PHE A 255 5.39 -22.20 3.92
N GLY A 256 5.32 -23.26 3.11
CA GLY A 256 4.42 -24.39 3.32
C GLY A 256 2.94 -24.08 3.08
N ALA A 257 2.60 -22.95 2.47
CA ALA A 257 1.21 -22.63 2.14
C ALA A 257 0.78 -23.37 0.86
N GLN A 258 -0.48 -23.80 0.85
CA GLN A 258 -1.06 -24.64 -0.20
C GLN A 258 -1.83 -23.79 -1.19
N TRP A 259 -1.59 -24.04 -2.47
CA TRP A 259 -2.18 -23.33 -3.59
C TRP A 259 -2.88 -24.34 -4.51
N ARG A 260 -4.07 -24.00 -5.01
CA ARG A 260 -4.88 -24.88 -5.87
C ARG A 260 -5.66 -24.11 -6.92
N SER A 261 -5.63 -24.59 -8.16
CA SER A 261 -6.61 -24.24 -9.19
C SER A 261 -7.41 -25.48 -9.60
N GLU A 262 -8.64 -25.28 -10.05
CA GLU A 262 -9.49 -26.34 -10.60
C GLU A 262 -10.36 -25.80 -11.74
N ALA A 263 -10.49 -26.56 -12.82
CA ALA A 263 -11.48 -26.28 -13.87
C ALA A 263 -12.00 -27.56 -14.54
N SER A 264 -13.24 -27.48 -15.03
CA SER A 264 -13.92 -28.60 -15.68
C SER A 264 -14.15 -28.31 -17.16
N PHE A 265 -13.83 -29.28 -18.00
CA PHE A 265 -13.91 -29.23 -19.44
C PHE A 265 -14.88 -30.29 -19.96
N THR A 266 -15.70 -29.92 -20.94
CA THR A 266 -16.40 -30.92 -21.76
C THR A 266 -15.41 -31.47 -22.78
N VAL A 267 -15.27 -32.79 -22.83
CA VAL A 267 -14.36 -33.47 -23.74
C VAL A 267 -14.88 -33.34 -25.18
N PRO A 268 -14.10 -32.78 -26.12
CA PRO A 268 -14.46 -32.68 -27.54
C PRO A 268 -14.68 -34.03 -28.22
N ALA A 269 -15.21 -34.02 -29.45
CA ALA A 269 -15.44 -35.22 -30.26
C ALA A 269 -14.14 -36.01 -30.50
N GLU A 270 -13.02 -35.31 -30.55
CA GLU A 270 -11.66 -35.81 -30.74
C GLU A 270 -11.11 -36.53 -29.49
N GLY A 271 -11.77 -36.42 -28.33
CA GLY A 271 -11.36 -37.08 -27.09
C GLY A 271 -10.14 -36.45 -26.39
N ILE A 272 -9.79 -35.21 -26.76
CA ILE A 272 -8.61 -34.49 -26.28
C ILE A 272 -9.04 -33.14 -25.69
N VAL A 273 -8.70 -32.90 -24.43
CA VAL A 273 -8.83 -31.57 -23.80
C VAL A 273 -7.46 -30.90 -23.84
N ASP A 274 -7.31 -29.89 -24.69
CA ASP A 274 -6.10 -29.07 -24.83
C ASP A 274 -6.30 -27.74 -24.07
N VAL A 275 -5.77 -27.64 -22.85
CA VAL A 275 -5.99 -26.48 -21.96
C VAL A 275 -5.56 -25.16 -22.60
N PRO A 276 -4.39 -25.06 -23.28
CA PRO A 276 -4.03 -23.89 -24.07
C PRO A 276 -5.08 -23.41 -25.09
N ALA A 277 -5.84 -24.32 -25.69
CA ALA A 277 -6.75 -24.02 -26.80
C ALA A 277 -8.23 -24.02 -26.41
N GLN A 278 -8.58 -24.47 -25.20
CA GLN A 278 -9.96 -24.68 -24.78
C GLN A 278 -10.32 -23.83 -23.55
N VAL A 279 -11.51 -23.22 -23.60
CA VAL A 279 -12.10 -22.54 -22.44
C VAL A 279 -12.82 -23.57 -21.57
N PRO A 280 -12.58 -23.63 -20.24
CA PRO A 280 -13.33 -24.52 -19.36
C PRO A 280 -14.81 -24.11 -19.26
N GLY A 281 -15.69 -25.07 -18.99
CA GLY A 281 -17.11 -24.80 -18.75
C GLY A 281 -17.38 -24.21 -17.35
N SER A 282 -16.51 -24.50 -16.38
CA SER A 282 -16.55 -23.95 -15.01
C SER A 282 -15.19 -24.09 -14.34
N GLY A 283 -14.93 -23.29 -13.29
CA GLY A 283 -13.70 -23.40 -12.52
C GLY A 283 -13.12 -22.05 -12.07
N ASP A 284 -11.84 -22.08 -11.74
CA ASP A 284 -11.07 -20.94 -11.25
C ASP A 284 -10.57 -20.01 -12.38
N TRP A 285 -10.72 -20.40 -13.65
CA TRP A 285 -10.49 -19.55 -14.82
C TRP A 285 -11.55 -19.75 -15.90
N ALA A 286 -11.65 -18.79 -16.83
CA ALA A 286 -12.68 -18.75 -17.89
C ALA A 286 -12.13 -18.31 -19.25
N VAL A 287 -10.83 -18.57 -19.51
CA VAL A 287 -10.14 -18.25 -20.77
C VAL A 287 -9.30 -19.44 -21.22
N ALA A 288 -9.06 -19.58 -22.53
CA ALA A 288 -8.09 -20.53 -23.07
C ALA A 288 -6.69 -19.92 -22.90
N ASP A 289 -5.87 -20.53 -22.05
CA ASP A 289 -4.54 -20.03 -21.70
C ASP A 289 -3.70 -21.18 -21.14
N ALA A 290 -2.50 -21.37 -21.70
CA ALA A 290 -1.57 -22.43 -21.31
C ALA A 290 -1.13 -22.30 -19.84
N ASP A 291 -1.11 -21.09 -19.30
CA ASP A 291 -0.61 -20.77 -17.97
C ASP A 291 -1.72 -20.68 -16.91
N ALA A 292 -3.00 -20.77 -17.32
CA ALA A 292 -4.14 -20.70 -16.42
C ALA A 292 -4.09 -21.67 -15.23
N PRO A 293 -3.64 -22.93 -15.40
CA PRO A 293 -3.48 -23.85 -14.27
C PRO A 293 -2.59 -23.30 -13.14
N LEU A 294 -1.67 -22.37 -13.43
CA LEU A 294 -0.74 -21.79 -12.47
C LEU A 294 -1.21 -20.44 -11.93
N TRP A 295 -1.52 -19.47 -12.81
CA TRP A 295 -1.89 -18.13 -12.33
C TRP A 295 -3.26 -18.13 -11.63
N ALA A 296 -4.15 -19.08 -11.97
CA ALA A 296 -5.47 -19.19 -11.35
C ALA A 296 -5.46 -19.93 -10.00
N MET A 297 -4.29 -20.39 -9.53
CA MET A 297 -4.21 -21.03 -8.22
C MET A 297 -4.61 -20.05 -7.12
N ARG A 298 -5.59 -20.48 -6.32
CA ARG A 298 -6.03 -19.80 -5.11
C ARG A 298 -5.30 -20.31 -3.89
N PHE A 299 -5.15 -19.45 -2.89
CA PHE A 299 -4.68 -19.86 -1.58
C PHE A 299 -5.73 -20.74 -0.89
N VAL A 300 -5.35 -21.91 -0.39
CA VAL A 300 -6.28 -22.89 0.20
C VAL A 300 -5.83 -23.43 1.58
N SER A 301 -4.79 -22.86 2.18
CA SER A 301 -4.39 -23.25 3.54
C SER A 301 -5.39 -22.75 4.58
N GLU A 302 -6.01 -23.68 5.31
CA GLU A 302 -6.93 -23.36 6.39
C GLU A 302 -6.22 -22.69 7.58
N GLY A 303 -6.89 -21.73 8.21
CA GLY A 303 -6.37 -21.05 9.41
C GLY A 303 -5.16 -20.14 9.17
N ARG A 304 -4.84 -19.83 7.90
CA ARG A 304 -3.76 -18.91 7.54
C ARG A 304 -4.29 -17.74 6.71
N VAL A 305 -3.73 -16.56 6.92
CA VAL A 305 -3.97 -15.40 6.06
C VAL A 305 -3.18 -15.63 4.76
N PRO A 306 -3.81 -15.47 3.57
CA PRO A 306 -3.08 -15.55 2.31
C PRO A 306 -2.02 -14.46 2.21
N GLU A 307 -0.86 -14.82 1.66
CA GLU A 307 0.26 -13.91 1.36
C GLU A 307 0.80 -14.18 -0.05
N LEU A 308 1.61 -13.26 -0.58
CA LEU A 308 2.23 -13.42 -1.90
C LEU A 308 2.89 -14.79 -2.05
N PHE A 309 2.58 -15.51 -3.14
CA PHE A 309 3.25 -16.76 -3.46
C PHE A 309 4.76 -16.55 -3.65
N VAL A 310 5.58 -17.25 -2.87
CA VAL A 310 7.04 -17.30 -3.01
C VAL A 310 7.47 -18.71 -3.44
N PRO A 311 8.06 -18.90 -4.64
CA PRO A 311 8.50 -20.22 -5.07
C PRO A 311 9.64 -20.75 -4.18
N PRO A 312 9.72 -22.07 -3.94
CA PRO A 312 10.91 -22.68 -3.34
C PRO A 312 12.17 -22.40 -4.17
N PRO A 313 13.36 -22.23 -3.54
CA PRO A 313 14.57 -21.75 -4.21
C PRO A 313 15.17 -22.72 -5.24
N ASP A 314 14.99 -24.03 -5.04
CA ASP A 314 15.53 -25.06 -5.95
C ASP A 314 14.54 -25.37 -7.09
N ALA A 315 13.35 -25.84 -6.72
CA ALA A 315 12.27 -26.12 -7.65
C ALA A 315 10.91 -26.07 -6.95
N TRP A 316 9.90 -25.59 -7.68
CA TRP A 316 8.50 -25.65 -7.28
C TRP A 316 7.85 -26.91 -7.86
N LEU A 317 7.37 -27.79 -7.01
CA LEU A 317 6.69 -29.02 -7.41
C LEU A 317 5.20 -28.74 -7.65
N VAL A 318 4.74 -28.93 -8.89
CA VAL A 318 3.36 -28.68 -9.30
C VAL A 318 2.68 -29.99 -9.66
N THR A 319 1.71 -30.41 -8.87
CA THR A 319 0.95 -31.64 -9.16
C THR A 319 -0.29 -31.32 -9.99
N VAL A 320 -0.44 -31.98 -11.13
CA VAL A 320 -1.63 -31.94 -11.98
C VAL A 320 -2.39 -33.24 -11.83
N GLU A 321 -3.70 -33.14 -11.63
CA GLU A 321 -4.63 -34.26 -11.59
C GLU A 321 -5.79 -34.00 -12.55
N ALA A 322 -6.01 -34.91 -13.49
CA ALA A 322 -7.22 -34.96 -14.29
C ALA A 322 -8.12 -36.09 -13.77
N THR A 323 -9.40 -35.78 -13.57
CA THR A 323 -10.42 -36.73 -13.09
C THR A 323 -11.60 -36.75 -14.06
N SER A 324 -12.06 -37.95 -14.39
CA SER A 324 -13.28 -38.21 -15.15
C SER A 324 -14.08 -39.34 -14.48
N PRO A 325 -15.34 -39.58 -14.87
CA PRO A 325 -16.08 -40.74 -14.37
C PRO A 325 -15.40 -42.10 -14.61
N ASP A 326 -14.52 -42.19 -15.61
CA ASP A 326 -13.90 -43.45 -16.06
C ASP A 326 -12.45 -43.63 -15.58
N GLY A 327 -11.86 -42.65 -14.89
CA GLY A 327 -10.48 -42.74 -14.44
C GLY A 327 -9.86 -41.44 -13.97
N ILE A 328 -8.66 -41.56 -13.40
CA ILE A 328 -7.83 -40.48 -12.86
C ILE A 328 -6.42 -40.59 -13.44
N ALA A 329 -5.85 -39.46 -13.83
CA ALA A 329 -4.44 -39.35 -14.18
C ALA A 329 -3.81 -38.26 -13.31
N ARG A 330 -2.64 -38.53 -12.74
CA ARG A 330 -1.89 -37.57 -11.92
C ARG A 330 -0.42 -37.56 -12.30
N ARG A 331 0.17 -36.39 -12.43
CA ARG A 331 1.59 -36.17 -12.71
C ARG A 331 2.12 -34.97 -11.92
N THR A 332 3.37 -35.00 -11.52
CA THR A 332 4.06 -33.83 -10.94
C THR A 332 5.06 -33.24 -11.92
N VAL A 333 4.96 -31.94 -12.15
CA VAL A 333 5.93 -31.14 -12.92
C VAL A 333 6.90 -30.48 -11.95
N THR A 334 8.20 -30.70 -12.17
CA THR A 334 9.26 -29.98 -11.46
C THR A 334 9.52 -28.65 -12.14
N ARG A 335 9.04 -27.55 -11.56
CA ARG A 335 9.27 -26.21 -12.13
C ARG A 335 10.52 -25.58 -11.56
N ARG A 336 11.49 -25.26 -12.42
CA ARG A 336 12.83 -24.81 -12.02
C ARG A 336 13.01 -23.31 -12.21
N VAL A 337 13.86 -22.74 -11.37
CA VAL A 337 14.30 -21.34 -11.47
C VAL A 337 15.16 -21.10 -12.72
N SER A 338 15.94 -22.09 -13.14
CA SER A 338 16.86 -21.98 -14.28
C SER A 338 16.99 -23.29 -15.07
N ALA A 339 17.51 -23.18 -16.29
CA ALA A 339 17.82 -24.30 -17.16
C ALA A 339 18.96 -25.16 -16.58
N PRO A 340 18.98 -26.48 -16.88
CA PRO A 340 20.12 -27.32 -16.54
C PRO A 340 21.46 -26.73 -17.03
N GLY A 341 22.46 -26.73 -16.16
CA GLY A 341 23.80 -26.22 -16.46
C GLY A 341 24.02 -24.73 -16.19
N VAL A 342 22.96 -23.95 -15.89
CA VAL A 342 23.12 -22.58 -15.38
C VAL A 342 23.84 -22.64 -14.03
N SER A 343 24.91 -21.86 -13.88
CA SER A 343 25.65 -21.75 -12.63
C SER A 343 25.17 -20.52 -11.86
N VAL A 344 24.75 -20.70 -10.60
CA VAL A 344 24.47 -19.59 -9.68
C VAL A 344 25.46 -19.67 -8.53
N ARG A 345 26.24 -18.61 -8.33
CA ARG A 345 27.26 -18.56 -7.27
C ARG A 345 27.18 -17.26 -6.48
N PRO A 346 27.49 -17.28 -5.17
CA PRO A 346 27.63 -16.06 -4.39
C PRO A 346 28.79 -15.19 -4.93
N LEU A 347 28.61 -13.88 -4.79
CA LEU A 347 29.60 -12.84 -5.01
C LEU A 347 29.44 -11.80 -3.90
N GLU A 348 30.50 -11.05 -3.61
CA GLU A 348 30.42 -9.90 -2.70
C GLU A 348 30.77 -8.64 -3.48
N VAL A 349 29.97 -7.58 -3.33
CA VAL A 349 30.21 -6.28 -3.96
C VAL A 349 30.11 -5.18 -2.91
N GLY A 350 31.27 -4.60 -2.56
CA GLY A 350 31.33 -3.51 -1.58
C GLY A 350 30.85 -3.91 -0.19
N GLY A 351 31.23 -5.11 0.28
CA GLY A 351 30.80 -5.63 1.59
C GLY A 351 29.38 -6.17 1.63
N ARG A 352 28.72 -6.35 0.48
CA ARG A 352 27.32 -6.79 0.40
C ARG A 352 27.12 -8.06 -0.43
N PRO A 353 26.15 -8.90 -0.06
CA PRO A 353 25.83 -10.10 -0.83
C PRO A 353 25.34 -9.79 -2.25
N ALA A 354 25.78 -10.63 -3.18
CA ALA A 354 25.28 -10.71 -4.53
C ALA A 354 25.22 -12.18 -5.00
N LEU A 355 24.40 -12.47 -6.00
CA LEU A 355 24.38 -13.76 -6.69
C LEU A 355 24.65 -13.54 -8.18
N LEU A 356 25.67 -14.21 -8.71
CA LEU A 356 25.98 -14.21 -10.13
C LEU A 356 25.45 -15.50 -10.76
N ALA A 357 24.53 -15.35 -11.72
CA ALA A 357 24.08 -16.42 -12.60
C ALA A 357 24.82 -16.33 -13.94
N LEU A 358 25.38 -17.45 -14.40
CA LEU A 358 26.03 -17.58 -15.69
C LEU A 358 25.29 -18.58 -16.58
N PRO A 359 25.13 -18.29 -17.90
CA PRO A 359 24.53 -19.23 -18.83
C PRO A 359 25.27 -20.56 -18.88
N ALA A 360 24.54 -21.62 -19.27
CA ALA A 360 25.15 -22.90 -19.60
C ALA A 360 25.88 -22.85 -20.95
N GLY A 361 26.86 -23.72 -21.14
CA GLY A 361 27.57 -23.90 -22.42
C GLY A 361 28.89 -23.12 -22.52
N GLU A 362 29.45 -23.11 -23.73
CA GLU A 362 30.71 -22.44 -24.03
C GLU A 362 30.50 -20.92 -24.09
N GLU A 363 31.39 -20.17 -23.44
CA GLU A 363 31.35 -18.71 -23.44
C GLU A 363 31.53 -18.16 -24.87
N PRO A 364 30.66 -17.23 -25.31
CA PRO A 364 30.82 -16.58 -26.61
C PRO A 364 32.13 -15.81 -26.68
N THR A 365 32.69 -15.72 -27.89
CA THR A 365 33.84 -14.84 -28.13
C THR A 365 33.51 -13.41 -27.72
N GLY A 366 34.25 -12.88 -26.74
CA GLY A 366 34.03 -11.53 -26.20
C GLY A 366 33.04 -11.45 -25.02
N GLY A 367 32.65 -12.59 -24.43
CA GLY A 367 31.85 -12.66 -23.20
C GLY A 367 30.34 -12.61 -23.41
N TRP A 368 29.60 -13.05 -22.40
CA TRP A 368 28.14 -13.01 -22.36
C TRP A 368 27.62 -11.56 -22.27
N PRO A 369 26.51 -11.22 -22.94
CA PRO A 369 25.75 -10.02 -22.57
C PRO A 369 25.24 -10.17 -21.13
N ALA A 370 25.05 -9.06 -20.43
CA ALA A 370 24.80 -9.12 -18.99
C ALA A 370 23.72 -8.18 -18.47
N VAL A 371 23.12 -8.53 -17.33
CA VAL A 371 22.07 -7.75 -16.67
C VAL A 371 22.32 -7.65 -15.16
N ALA A 372 22.50 -6.44 -14.65
CA ALA A 372 22.48 -6.18 -13.21
C ALA A 372 21.02 -6.02 -12.73
N CYS A 373 20.58 -6.85 -11.80
CA CYS A 373 19.19 -6.95 -11.33
C CYS A 373 19.06 -6.46 -9.88
N PHE A 374 18.10 -5.57 -9.64
CA PHE A 374 17.87 -4.95 -8.32
C PHE A 374 16.40 -5.11 -7.90
N GLY A 375 16.17 -5.67 -6.70
CA GLY A 375 14.84 -5.78 -6.10
C GLY A 375 14.22 -4.44 -5.71
N GLY A 376 12.98 -4.48 -5.22
CA GLY A 376 12.28 -3.34 -4.64
C GLY A 376 12.74 -3.05 -3.21
N SER A 377 11.85 -2.46 -2.39
CA SER A 377 12.16 -2.10 -1.00
C SER A 377 12.49 -3.29 -0.10
N GLU A 378 12.11 -4.51 -0.50
CA GLU A 378 12.51 -5.75 0.17
C GLU A 378 14.02 -5.97 0.13
N GLY A 379 14.72 -5.38 -0.86
CA GLY A 379 16.15 -5.58 -1.03
C GLY A 379 16.52 -7.03 -1.30
N GLY A 380 17.71 -7.40 -0.85
CA GLY A 380 18.20 -8.77 -0.91
C GLY A 380 18.45 -9.37 -2.28
N VAL A 381 19.12 -10.53 -2.26
CA VAL A 381 19.43 -11.28 -3.48
C VAL A 381 18.31 -12.24 -3.87
N ASP A 382 17.54 -12.72 -2.89
CA ASP A 382 16.52 -13.76 -3.11
C ASP A 382 15.32 -13.26 -3.90
N SER A 383 14.94 -11.98 -3.73
CA SER A 383 13.88 -11.32 -4.52
C SER A 383 14.17 -11.35 -6.03
N GLN A 384 15.45 -11.42 -6.41
CA GLN A 384 15.91 -11.46 -7.82
C GLN A 384 16.45 -12.82 -8.26
N ARG A 385 16.47 -13.85 -7.40
CA ARG A 385 16.99 -15.18 -7.73
C ARG A 385 16.29 -15.79 -8.95
N SER A 386 14.96 -15.68 -9.00
CA SER A 386 14.17 -16.15 -10.15
C SER A 386 14.50 -15.37 -11.42
N THR A 387 14.67 -14.04 -11.31
CA THR A 387 15.00 -13.16 -12.43
C THR A 387 16.35 -13.53 -13.05
N ILE A 388 17.41 -13.67 -12.24
CA ILE A 388 18.74 -14.00 -12.76
C ILE A 388 18.81 -15.41 -13.34
N GLY A 389 18.05 -16.36 -12.77
CA GLY A 389 17.94 -17.72 -13.28
C GLY A 389 17.28 -17.75 -14.66
N MET A 390 16.18 -17.00 -14.85
CA MET A 390 15.53 -16.83 -16.14
C MET A 390 16.48 -16.20 -17.16
N LEU A 391 17.17 -15.11 -16.81
CA LEU A 391 18.08 -14.40 -17.72
C LEU A 391 19.25 -15.28 -18.16
N ALA A 392 19.88 -16.01 -17.23
CA ALA A 392 20.97 -16.94 -17.53
C ALA A 392 20.51 -18.11 -18.41
N SER A 393 19.29 -18.60 -18.18
CA SER A 393 18.67 -19.64 -19.04
C SER A 393 18.43 -19.16 -20.47
N ASN A 394 18.36 -17.85 -20.67
CA ASN A 394 18.15 -17.20 -21.96
C ASN A 394 19.43 -16.53 -22.51
N GLY A 395 20.61 -16.91 -22.01
CA GLY A 395 21.91 -16.51 -22.58
C GLY A 395 22.50 -15.19 -22.08
N TYR A 396 22.02 -14.68 -20.94
CA TYR A 396 22.55 -13.46 -20.32
C TYR A 396 23.18 -13.75 -18.95
N ALA A 397 24.43 -13.35 -18.73
CA ALA A 397 24.98 -13.31 -17.38
C ALA A 397 24.17 -12.34 -16.53
N ALA A 398 23.82 -12.69 -15.30
CA ALA A 398 22.92 -11.86 -14.49
C ALA A 398 23.36 -11.79 -13.04
N LEU A 399 23.34 -10.59 -12.47
CA LEU A 399 23.73 -10.32 -11.08
C LEU A 399 22.51 -9.88 -10.27
N ALA A 400 22.14 -10.60 -9.21
CA ALA A 400 21.23 -10.10 -8.18
C ALA A 400 22.07 -9.43 -7.09
N TYR A 401 21.75 -8.21 -6.70
CA TYR A 401 22.53 -7.45 -5.73
C TYR A 401 21.66 -6.94 -4.57
N SER A 402 22.10 -7.22 -3.34
CA SER A 402 21.50 -6.65 -2.14
C SER A 402 21.98 -5.22 -1.94
N TRP A 403 21.20 -4.26 -2.43
CA TRP A 403 21.54 -2.83 -2.36
C TRP A 403 21.05 -2.16 -1.06
N VAL A 404 20.15 -2.82 -0.33
CA VAL A 404 19.63 -2.41 0.99
C VAL A 404 20.54 -2.93 2.10
N ASP A 405 20.50 -2.27 3.27
CA ASP A 405 21.17 -2.70 4.49
C ASP A 405 20.35 -3.77 5.24
N GLU A 406 20.46 -5.04 4.84
CA GLU A 406 19.72 -6.16 5.47
C GLU A 406 20.00 -6.34 6.98
N SER A 407 21.18 -5.93 7.46
CA SER A 407 21.54 -6.05 8.88
C SER A 407 20.96 -4.92 9.74
N SER A 408 20.28 -3.94 9.16
CA SER A 408 19.70 -2.80 9.86
C SER A 408 18.26 -3.09 10.25
N THR A 409 18.02 -3.42 11.52
CA THR A 409 16.67 -3.54 12.09
C THR A 409 15.95 -2.20 12.24
N GLU A 410 16.66 -1.08 12.02
CA GLU A 410 16.17 0.29 12.30
C GLU A 410 15.80 1.10 11.04
N ALA A 411 16.18 0.65 9.84
CA ALA A 411 15.92 1.40 8.60
C ALA A 411 16.04 0.53 7.34
N THR A 412 14.95 0.40 6.57
CA THR A 412 14.90 -0.35 5.31
C THR A 412 15.36 0.49 4.11
N LEU A 413 15.08 1.80 4.07
CA LEU A 413 15.42 2.68 2.95
C LEU A 413 15.72 4.10 3.43
N VAL A 414 16.89 4.33 4.04
CA VAL A 414 17.29 5.64 4.59
C VAL A 414 18.71 5.97 4.14
N ASN A 415 18.90 7.16 3.54
CA ASN A 415 20.21 7.69 3.14
C ASN A 415 21.06 6.72 2.27
N ILE A 416 20.42 5.89 1.44
CA ILE A 416 21.12 4.87 0.65
C ILE A 416 21.98 5.53 -0.44
N PRO A 417 23.30 5.28 -0.49
CA PRO A 417 24.16 5.82 -1.53
C PRO A 417 23.83 5.22 -2.91
N LEU A 418 23.54 6.08 -3.89
CA LEU A 418 23.28 5.66 -5.27
C LEU A 418 24.50 5.00 -5.94
N GLU A 419 25.71 5.26 -5.42
CA GLU A 419 26.97 4.64 -5.84
C GLU A 419 26.96 3.11 -5.70
N ARG A 420 26.07 2.55 -4.85
CA ARG A 420 25.88 1.10 -4.72
C ARG A 420 25.46 0.45 -6.04
N PHE A 421 24.57 1.10 -6.81
CA PHE A 421 24.12 0.59 -8.11
C PHE A 421 25.27 0.58 -9.13
N ALA A 422 26.07 1.65 -9.17
CA ALA A 422 27.25 1.74 -10.04
C ALA A 422 28.32 0.68 -9.67
N SER A 423 28.51 0.42 -8.38
CA SER A 423 29.44 -0.61 -7.89
C SER A 423 29.02 -2.01 -8.35
N ALA A 424 27.72 -2.34 -8.28
CA ALA A 424 27.18 -3.61 -8.77
C ALA A 424 27.34 -3.78 -10.29
N VAL A 425 27.02 -2.73 -11.05
CA VAL A 425 27.22 -2.71 -12.51
C VAL A 425 28.70 -2.90 -12.86
N GLY A 426 29.60 -2.17 -12.19
CA GLY A 426 31.04 -2.29 -12.39
C GLY A 426 31.59 -3.67 -12.04
N ALA A 427 31.14 -4.27 -10.93
CA ALA A 427 31.56 -5.60 -10.50
C ALA A 427 31.10 -6.70 -11.48
N LEU A 428 29.91 -6.55 -12.08
CA LEU A 428 29.43 -7.44 -13.13
C LEU A 428 30.24 -7.26 -14.42
N GLY A 429 30.47 -6.02 -14.85
CA GLY A 429 31.27 -5.71 -16.05
C GLY A 429 32.74 -6.14 -15.95
N ALA A 430 33.27 -6.29 -14.73
CA ALA A 430 34.63 -6.77 -14.48
C ALA A 430 34.77 -8.31 -14.52
N GLN A 431 33.67 -9.06 -14.64
CA GLN A 431 33.76 -10.52 -14.79
C GLN A 431 34.37 -10.85 -16.16
N GLN A 432 35.36 -11.74 -16.19
CA GLN A 432 36.04 -12.14 -17.43
C GLN A 432 35.07 -12.69 -18.48
N SER A 433 34.02 -13.38 -18.01
CA SER A 433 33.00 -13.99 -18.86
C SER A 433 31.90 -13.03 -19.33
N VAL A 434 32.01 -11.74 -19.03
CA VAL A 434 31.00 -10.72 -19.35
C VAL A 434 31.52 -9.73 -20.36
N ASN A 435 30.67 -9.42 -21.35
CA ASN A 435 30.89 -8.31 -22.26
C ASN A 435 30.37 -7.01 -21.65
N ALA A 436 31.27 -6.17 -21.11
CA ALA A 436 30.90 -4.90 -20.49
C ALA A 436 30.18 -3.92 -21.46
N ASN A 437 30.40 -4.02 -22.77
CA ASN A 437 29.71 -3.19 -23.78
C ASN A 437 28.28 -3.67 -24.08
N ARG A 438 27.86 -4.81 -23.51
CA ARG A 438 26.54 -5.42 -23.67
C ARG A 438 25.88 -5.65 -22.32
N LEU A 439 26.15 -4.75 -21.37
CA LEU A 439 25.62 -4.80 -20.01
C LEU A 439 24.43 -3.85 -19.88
N THR A 440 23.32 -4.34 -19.33
CA THR A 440 22.12 -3.56 -18.99
C THR A 440 21.83 -3.63 -17.50
N ALA A 441 20.92 -2.79 -16.99
CA ALA A 441 20.39 -2.94 -15.65
C ALA A 441 18.86 -3.08 -15.66
N MET A 442 18.34 -3.89 -14.73
CA MET A 442 16.92 -4.11 -14.51
C MET A 442 16.60 -3.90 -13.04
N ALA A 443 15.51 -3.19 -12.74
CA ALA A 443 15.11 -2.96 -11.37
C ALA A 443 13.60 -2.84 -11.22
N ILE A 444 13.12 -3.05 -9.99
CA ILE A 444 11.70 -3.08 -9.64
C ILE A 444 11.41 -2.03 -8.57
N SER A 445 10.31 -1.29 -8.69
CA SER A 445 9.79 -0.42 -7.63
C SER A 445 10.82 0.60 -7.10
N ARG A 446 11.09 0.61 -5.79
CA ARG A 446 12.15 1.42 -5.15
C ARG A 446 13.54 1.17 -5.76
N GLY A 447 13.84 -0.05 -6.20
CA GLY A 447 15.06 -0.30 -6.96
C GLY A 447 15.07 0.39 -8.33
N ALA A 448 13.92 0.46 -9.01
CA ALA A 448 13.78 1.18 -10.27
C ALA A 448 13.96 2.69 -10.10
N GLU A 449 13.41 3.25 -9.01
CA GLU A 449 13.66 4.63 -8.57
C GLU A 449 15.17 4.86 -8.34
N GLY A 450 15.83 4.00 -7.57
CA GLY A 450 17.25 4.12 -7.23
C GLY A 450 18.19 3.99 -8.43
N VAL A 451 18.01 2.98 -9.28
CA VAL A 451 18.84 2.79 -10.49
C VAL A 451 18.67 3.95 -11.45
N LEU A 452 17.43 4.44 -11.65
CA LEU A 452 17.20 5.60 -12.49
C LEU A 452 17.81 6.87 -11.88
N ALA A 453 17.66 7.09 -10.57
CA ALA A 453 18.27 8.20 -9.87
C ALA A 453 19.81 8.16 -10.00
N ALA A 454 20.42 6.99 -9.89
CA ALA A 454 21.86 6.80 -10.11
C ALA A 454 22.27 7.17 -11.55
N ALA A 455 21.47 6.79 -12.55
CA ALA A 455 21.70 7.12 -13.95
C ALA A 455 21.45 8.61 -14.30
N CYS A 456 20.59 9.30 -13.55
CA CYS A 456 20.38 10.75 -13.70
C CYS A 456 21.50 11.54 -13.00
N ALA A 457 21.92 11.10 -11.81
CA ALA A 457 22.92 11.79 -11.00
C ALA A 457 24.36 11.59 -11.50
N GLY A 458 24.62 10.48 -12.19
CA GLY A 458 25.92 10.14 -12.75
C GLY A 458 25.80 9.23 -13.97
N ASN A 459 26.91 9.05 -14.71
CA ASN A 459 26.91 8.19 -15.87
C ASN A 459 27.01 6.70 -15.46
N LEU A 460 25.87 6.02 -15.37
CA LEU A 460 25.82 4.58 -15.14
C LEU A 460 26.22 3.84 -16.44
N PRO A 461 27.30 3.03 -16.47
CA PRO A 461 27.84 2.47 -17.71
C PRO A 461 27.06 1.24 -18.15
N VAL A 462 25.83 1.46 -18.62
CA VAL A 462 24.92 0.43 -19.12
C VAL A 462 24.40 0.80 -20.51
N ALA A 463 24.15 -0.20 -21.33
CA ALA A 463 23.58 -0.05 -22.67
C ALA A 463 22.07 0.23 -22.65
N GLY A 464 21.38 -0.06 -21.55
CA GLY A 464 19.94 0.16 -21.38
C GLY A 464 19.45 -0.11 -19.96
N LEU A 465 18.27 0.42 -19.63
CA LEU A 465 17.60 0.25 -18.34
C LEU A 465 16.21 -0.36 -18.52
N ILE A 466 15.88 -1.36 -17.71
CA ILE A 466 14.56 -1.97 -17.64
C ILE A 466 13.97 -1.67 -16.27
N LEU A 467 12.86 -0.93 -16.24
CA LEU A 467 12.26 -0.41 -15.03
C LEU A 467 10.84 -0.98 -14.87
N VAL A 468 10.64 -1.84 -13.87
CA VAL A 468 9.33 -2.40 -13.53
C VAL A 468 8.69 -1.55 -12.45
N SER A 469 7.50 -1.04 -12.75
CA SER A 469 6.73 -0.13 -11.90
C SER A 469 7.57 1.06 -11.39
N PRO A 470 8.20 1.86 -12.28
CA PRO A 470 9.11 2.94 -11.91
C PRO A 470 8.42 4.09 -11.18
N SER A 471 9.25 4.96 -10.58
CA SER A 471 8.86 6.27 -10.07
C SER A 471 9.46 7.40 -10.92
N SER A 472 8.71 8.50 -11.10
CA SER A 472 9.18 9.72 -11.77
C SER A 472 9.78 10.74 -10.81
N VAL A 473 9.70 10.47 -9.51
CA VAL A 473 10.26 11.29 -8.43
C VAL A 473 11.04 10.40 -7.47
N SER A 474 12.00 10.98 -6.76
CA SER A 474 12.55 10.34 -5.56
C SER A 474 11.52 10.51 -4.44
N TRP A 475 11.14 9.46 -3.71
CA TRP A 475 10.28 9.61 -2.53
C TRP A 475 11.08 9.63 -1.23
N GLN A 476 10.43 10.10 -0.16
CA GLN A 476 10.99 10.02 1.19
C GLN A 476 11.30 8.58 1.60
N ALA A 477 12.12 8.46 2.65
CA ALA A 477 12.65 7.22 3.20
C ALA A 477 11.58 6.32 3.83
N ILE A 478 11.87 5.02 3.90
CA ILE A 478 11.05 4.00 4.57
C ILE A 478 11.83 3.39 5.75
N GLY A 479 11.18 3.31 6.91
CA GLY A 479 11.65 2.61 8.11
C GLY A 479 10.70 1.50 8.55
N PRO A 480 10.95 0.89 9.73
CA PRO A 480 10.15 -0.20 10.27
C PRO A 480 8.66 0.13 10.43
N ASP A 481 8.35 1.37 10.81
CA ASP A 481 6.98 1.86 11.00
C ASP A 481 6.40 2.54 9.75
N GLY A 482 7.02 2.31 8.58
CA GLY A 482 6.66 2.92 7.30
C GLY A 482 7.45 4.18 6.95
N GLU A 483 6.83 5.09 6.21
CA GLU A 483 7.51 6.25 5.61
C GLU A 483 7.98 7.27 6.68
N ILE A 484 9.27 7.62 6.65
CA ILE A 484 9.91 8.53 7.61
C ILE A 484 9.88 9.96 7.06
N ALA A 485 9.09 10.82 7.70
CA ALA A 485 8.95 12.21 7.32
C ALA A 485 10.28 12.97 7.43
N GLY A 486 10.61 13.77 6.41
CA GLY A 486 11.78 14.65 6.40
C GLY A 486 13.12 13.95 6.14
N THR A 487 13.10 12.66 5.79
CA THR A 487 14.30 11.86 5.58
C THR A 487 14.40 11.41 4.11
N PRO A 488 15.56 11.58 3.45
CA PRO A 488 15.77 11.14 2.07
C PRO A 488 15.95 9.62 1.98
N SER A 489 15.39 9.01 0.93
CA SER A 489 15.73 7.63 0.56
C SER A 489 17.17 7.50 0.09
N TRP A 490 17.63 8.45 -0.72
CA TRP A 490 18.88 8.35 -1.46
C TRP A 490 19.87 9.47 -1.13
N THR A 491 21.16 9.13 -1.25
CA THR A 491 22.25 10.10 -1.27
C THR A 491 23.09 9.96 -2.53
N TRP A 492 23.69 11.07 -2.95
CA TRP A 492 24.68 11.12 -4.03
C TRP A 492 25.86 11.99 -3.59
N ASN A 493 27.07 11.43 -3.60
CA ASN A 493 28.27 12.06 -3.05
C ASN A 493 28.07 12.58 -1.62
N GLY A 494 27.36 11.80 -0.80
CA GLY A 494 27.01 12.13 0.59
C GLY A 494 25.98 13.25 0.75
N ARG A 495 25.40 13.77 -0.34
CA ARG A 495 24.34 14.78 -0.30
C ARG A 495 22.97 14.14 -0.49
N PRO A 496 21.93 14.57 0.23
CA PRO A 496 20.55 14.10 0.00
C PRO A 496 20.11 14.33 -1.45
N VAL A 497 19.52 13.31 -2.06
CA VAL A 497 18.67 13.49 -3.24
C VAL A 497 17.33 14.03 -2.75
N LEU A 498 16.87 15.13 -3.33
CA LEU A 498 15.61 15.76 -2.91
C LEU A 498 14.42 14.85 -3.21
N TRP A 499 13.43 14.86 -2.33
CA TRP A 499 12.38 13.85 -2.31
C TRP A 499 10.97 14.45 -2.26
N ALA A 500 10.00 13.69 -2.74
CA ALA A 500 8.59 13.96 -2.64
C ALA A 500 8.06 13.42 -1.30
N PRO A 501 7.29 14.24 -0.55
CA PRO A 501 6.67 13.78 0.69
C PRO A 501 5.45 12.90 0.40
N LEU A 502 5.19 11.91 1.26
CA LEU A 502 3.96 11.14 1.23
C LEU A 502 2.95 11.71 2.22
N PRO A 503 1.79 12.22 1.76
CA PRO A 503 0.77 12.77 2.66
C PRO A 503 0.06 11.64 3.42
N GLY A 504 0.63 11.20 4.55
CA GLY A 504 0.10 10.11 5.37
C GLY A 504 -1.33 10.29 5.88
N GLY A 505 -1.87 11.52 5.83
CA GLY A 505 -3.28 11.79 6.12
C GLY A 505 -4.25 11.08 5.15
N GLU A 506 -3.84 10.85 3.91
CA GLU A 506 -4.66 10.17 2.88
C GLU A 506 -4.97 8.71 3.24
N LEU A 507 -4.07 8.05 3.99
CA LEU A 507 -4.24 6.66 4.42
C LEU A 507 -5.14 6.53 5.65
N MET A 508 -5.34 7.62 6.40
CA MET A 508 -5.92 7.55 7.74
C MET A 508 -7.38 7.09 7.74
N ALA A 509 -8.15 7.48 6.72
CA ALA A 509 -9.50 6.98 6.53
C ALA A 509 -9.54 5.46 6.31
N GLN A 510 -8.57 4.91 5.59
CA GLN A 510 -8.45 3.47 5.35
C GLN A 510 -8.00 2.74 6.62
N LEU A 511 -6.99 3.26 7.32
CA LEU A 511 -6.52 2.70 8.59
C LEU A 511 -7.65 2.59 9.61
N ILE A 512 -8.47 3.65 9.77
CA ILE A 512 -9.63 3.62 10.66
C ILE A 512 -10.62 2.53 10.22
N ARG A 513 -10.97 2.46 8.93
CA ARG A 513 -11.86 1.40 8.41
C ARG A 513 -11.31 0.00 8.67
N ASN A 514 -10.01 -0.20 8.48
CA ASN A 514 -9.34 -1.48 8.74
C ASN A 514 -9.38 -1.81 10.24
N ALA A 515 -9.08 -0.85 11.12
CA ALA A 515 -9.16 -0.99 12.58
C ALA A 515 -10.55 -1.43 13.07
N TRP A 516 -11.63 -0.94 12.44
CA TRP A 516 -13.00 -1.37 12.71
C TRP A 516 -13.28 -2.81 12.28
N ARG A 517 -12.66 -3.26 11.18
CA ARG A 517 -12.83 -4.62 10.62
C ARG A 517 -11.88 -5.65 11.21
N THR A 518 -10.80 -5.21 11.87
CA THR A 518 -9.71 -6.07 12.37
C THR A 518 -10.19 -7.34 13.06
N HIS A 519 -11.17 -7.27 13.97
CA HIS A 519 -11.66 -8.48 14.65
C HIS A 519 -12.32 -9.48 13.69
N HIS A 520 -13.12 -8.98 12.75
CA HIS A 520 -13.77 -9.81 11.76
C HIS A 520 -12.75 -10.42 10.78
N ASP A 521 -11.80 -9.61 10.33
CA ASP A 521 -10.75 -10.04 9.40
C ASP A 521 -9.85 -11.10 10.06
N ILE A 522 -9.43 -10.90 11.31
CA ILE A 522 -8.67 -11.90 12.08
C ILE A 522 -9.48 -13.18 12.26
N ALA A 523 -10.73 -13.10 12.70
CA ALA A 523 -11.58 -14.29 12.91
C ALA A 523 -11.82 -15.06 11.60
N ALA A 524 -11.84 -14.37 10.47
CA ALA A 524 -12.04 -14.94 9.15
C ALA A 524 -10.73 -15.28 8.41
N HIS A 525 -9.55 -15.07 9.00
CA HIS A 525 -8.24 -15.23 8.37
C HIS A 525 -8.12 -14.46 7.03
N ARG A 526 -8.62 -13.23 7.00
CA ARG A 526 -8.60 -12.34 5.83
C ARG A 526 -7.58 -11.22 6.01
N PRO A 527 -6.89 -10.81 4.94
CA PRO A 527 -5.94 -9.70 5.01
C PRO A 527 -6.68 -8.36 5.09
N SER A 528 -6.26 -7.49 6.02
CA SER A 528 -6.73 -6.10 6.08
C SER A 528 -5.84 -5.20 5.23
N LEU A 529 -6.12 -5.14 3.93
CA LEU A 529 -5.23 -4.52 2.95
C LEU A 529 -5.17 -2.98 3.02
N LEU A 530 -3.95 -2.46 2.94
CA LEU A 530 -3.58 -1.07 2.73
C LEU A 530 -3.30 -0.84 1.23
N ARG A 531 -3.96 0.16 0.64
CA ARG A 531 -3.78 0.54 -0.77
C ARG A 531 -3.15 1.91 -0.81
N LEU A 532 -1.88 1.98 -1.17
CA LEU A 532 -1.08 3.19 -1.02
C LEU A 532 -1.19 4.14 -2.23
N CYS A 533 -1.73 3.66 -3.35
CA CYS A 533 -1.72 4.41 -4.62
C CYS A 533 -2.37 5.80 -4.51
N ALA A 534 -3.45 5.95 -3.73
CA ALA A 534 -4.07 7.27 -3.52
C ALA A 534 -3.14 8.25 -2.78
N ALA A 535 -2.42 7.77 -1.76
CA ALA A 535 -1.47 8.60 -1.01
C ALA A 535 -0.27 8.98 -1.90
N TYR A 536 0.26 8.05 -2.71
CA TYR A 536 1.34 8.37 -3.65
C TYR A 536 0.86 9.30 -4.78
N ARG A 537 -0.37 9.16 -5.29
CA ARG A 537 -0.94 10.12 -6.25
C ARG A 537 -1.03 11.53 -5.66
N ALA A 538 -1.50 11.65 -4.43
CA ALA A 538 -1.56 12.94 -3.73
C ALA A 538 -0.15 13.52 -3.48
N GLY A 539 0.80 12.67 -3.07
CA GLY A 539 2.20 13.06 -2.91
C GLY A 539 2.86 13.50 -4.22
N LEU A 540 2.53 12.83 -5.33
CA LEU A 540 3.06 13.15 -6.67
C LEU A 540 2.56 14.52 -7.13
N ALA A 541 1.27 14.80 -6.92
CA ALA A 541 0.68 16.09 -7.27
C ALA A 541 1.25 17.25 -6.43
N ALA A 542 1.68 16.97 -5.19
CA ALA A 542 2.29 17.94 -4.29
C ALA A 542 3.84 17.91 -4.32
N ALA A 543 4.45 17.08 -5.17
CA ALA A 543 5.89 16.88 -5.18
C ALA A 543 6.61 18.18 -5.59
N PRO A 544 7.67 18.59 -4.86
CA PRO A 544 8.48 19.72 -5.28
C PRO A 544 9.18 19.39 -6.62
N PRO A 545 9.34 20.35 -7.55
CA PRO A 545 9.97 20.11 -8.85
C PRO A 545 11.36 19.46 -8.76
N GLU A 546 12.09 19.74 -7.69
CA GLU A 546 13.43 19.22 -7.44
C GLU A 546 13.46 17.74 -7.03
N ALA A 547 12.33 17.17 -6.62
CA ALA A 547 12.20 15.74 -6.37
C ALA A 547 12.05 14.93 -7.67
N ALA A 548 11.77 15.58 -8.81
CA ALA A 548 11.63 14.91 -10.08
C ALA A 548 12.95 14.28 -10.54
N LEU A 549 12.88 13.01 -10.92
CA LEU A 549 14.01 12.34 -11.57
C LEU A 549 14.12 12.87 -12.99
N ARG A 550 15.26 13.52 -13.27
CA ARG A 550 15.58 14.17 -14.55
C ARG A 550 15.92 13.12 -15.60
N SER A 551 14.92 12.36 -16.02
CA SER A 551 15.11 11.21 -16.91
C SER A 551 15.77 11.59 -18.23
N GLU A 552 15.64 12.82 -18.72
CA GLU A 552 16.36 13.36 -19.88
C GLU A 552 17.89 13.38 -19.70
N GLU A 553 18.38 13.33 -18.46
CA GLU A 553 19.80 13.31 -18.11
C GLU A 553 20.36 11.89 -18.00
N ALA A 554 19.51 10.84 -18.07
CA ALA A 554 19.95 9.44 -18.09
C ALA A 554 20.20 8.96 -19.54
N PRO A 555 21.45 8.77 -20.00
CA PRO A 555 21.71 8.46 -21.41
C PRO A 555 21.13 7.13 -21.95
N PRO A 556 21.11 6.02 -21.18
CA PRO A 556 20.65 4.72 -21.71
C PRO A 556 19.16 4.72 -22.09
N PRO A 557 18.75 3.98 -23.13
CA PRO A 557 17.33 3.75 -23.43
C PRO A 557 16.58 3.07 -22.27
N LEU A 558 15.31 3.40 -22.09
CA LEU A 558 14.44 2.90 -21.03
C LEU A 558 13.38 1.94 -21.58
N LEU A 559 13.22 0.77 -20.96
CA LEU A 559 12.00 -0.03 -21.05
C LEU A 559 11.24 0.07 -19.73
N CYS A 560 10.09 0.72 -19.73
CA CYS A 560 9.17 0.74 -18.59
C CYS A 560 8.10 -0.35 -18.72
N LEU A 561 7.91 -1.14 -17.67
CA LEU A 561 6.84 -2.14 -17.56
C LEU A 561 5.93 -1.76 -16.40
N THR A 562 4.63 -1.53 -16.64
CA THR A 562 3.68 -1.10 -15.60
C THR A 562 2.39 -1.90 -15.60
N GLY A 563 1.78 -2.04 -14.43
CA GLY A 563 0.43 -2.57 -14.27
C GLY A 563 -0.60 -1.44 -14.31
N ALA A 564 -1.70 -1.64 -15.02
CA ALA A 564 -2.81 -0.68 -15.02
C ALA A 564 -3.59 -0.65 -13.69
N ASP A 565 -3.53 -1.74 -12.92
CA ASP A 565 -4.16 -1.90 -11.60
C ASP A 565 -3.12 -1.83 -10.46
N ASP A 566 -2.09 -1.00 -10.60
CA ASP A 566 -1.11 -0.78 -9.54
C ASP A 566 -1.77 -0.10 -8.31
N GLN A 567 -1.91 -0.87 -7.23
CA GLN A 567 -2.51 -0.42 -5.97
C GLN A 567 -1.48 0.13 -4.97
N LEU A 568 -0.18 0.05 -5.30
CA LEU A 568 0.90 0.60 -4.48
C LEU A 568 1.15 2.07 -4.84
N TRP A 569 1.42 2.37 -6.10
CA TRP A 569 1.68 3.75 -6.56
C TRP A 569 1.30 3.96 -8.03
N PRO A 570 1.17 5.20 -8.54
CA PRO A 570 0.72 5.43 -9.92
C PRO A 570 1.84 5.18 -10.95
N SER A 571 2.33 3.94 -11.06
CA SER A 571 3.50 3.61 -11.89
C SER A 571 3.32 3.92 -13.37
N THR A 572 2.12 3.75 -13.93
CA THR A 572 1.83 4.08 -15.33
C THR A 572 1.95 5.58 -15.61
N ASP A 573 1.41 6.42 -14.71
CA ASP A 573 1.49 7.88 -14.84
C ASP A 573 2.96 8.34 -14.70
N MET A 574 3.68 7.74 -13.75
CA MET A 574 5.10 8.03 -13.52
C MET A 574 5.99 7.58 -14.68
N ALA A 575 5.78 6.39 -15.25
CA ALA A 575 6.49 5.92 -16.43
C ALA A 575 6.26 6.83 -17.64
N THR A 576 5.03 7.29 -17.84
CA THR A 576 4.69 8.24 -18.92
C THR A 576 5.45 9.55 -18.72
N ALA A 577 5.42 10.13 -17.51
CA ALA A 577 6.14 11.35 -17.18
C ALA A 577 7.67 11.23 -17.36
N LEU A 578 8.24 10.05 -17.14
CA LEU A 578 9.66 9.78 -17.41
C LEU A 578 9.96 9.81 -18.91
N LEU A 579 9.13 9.19 -19.74
CA LEU A 579 9.37 9.09 -21.19
C LEU A 579 9.04 10.38 -21.95
N ASP A 580 8.05 11.15 -21.50
CA ASP A 580 7.67 12.43 -22.12
C ASP A 580 8.81 13.47 -22.10
N ARG A 581 9.76 13.32 -21.16
CA ARG A 581 10.94 14.19 -21.04
C ARG A 581 12.07 13.78 -21.99
N ARG A 582 11.96 12.62 -22.64
CA ARG A 582 13.04 11.96 -23.35
C ARG A 582 12.80 11.93 -24.86
N SER A 583 13.89 11.78 -25.60
CA SER A 583 13.88 11.62 -27.06
C SER A 583 14.80 10.47 -27.51
N ALA A 584 15.15 9.55 -26.61
CA ALA A 584 16.10 8.50 -26.90
C ALA A 584 15.48 7.44 -27.81
N SER A 585 16.24 7.02 -28.83
CA SER A 585 15.86 5.88 -29.66
C SER A 585 15.77 4.62 -28.80
N HIS A 586 14.72 3.83 -28.99
CA HIS A 586 14.43 2.57 -28.28
C HIS A 586 13.84 2.69 -26.88
N ASP A 587 13.53 3.90 -26.40
CA ASP A 587 12.64 4.06 -25.26
C ASP A 587 11.29 3.39 -25.54
N ALA A 588 10.73 2.68 -24.55
CA ALA A 588 9.47 1.98 -24.68
C ALA A 588 8.73 1.86 -23.35
N HIS A 589 7.40 1.93 -23.40
CA HIS A 589 6.51 1.65 -22.28
C HIS A 589 5.55 0.54 -22.65
N ARG A 590 5.45 -0.47 -21.78
CA ARG A 590 4.40 -1.50 -21.83
C ARG A 590 3.56 -1.41 -20.57
N THR A 591 2.27 -1.15 -20.75
CA THR A 591 1.28 -1.20 -19.70
C THR A 591 0.42 -2.44 -19.87
N PHE A 592 0.20 -3.18 -18.79
CA PHE A 592 -0.57 -4.41 -18.79
C PHE A 592 -1.89 -4.26 -18.04
N ASP A 593 -2.98 -4.52 -18.74
CA ASP A 593 -4.34 -4.45 -18.17
C ASP A 593 -4.56 -5.54 -17.11
N GLY A 594 -5.12 -5.14 -15.97
CA GLY A 594 -5.43 -6.06 -14.85
C GLY A 594 -4.20 -6.63 -14.13
N ALA A 595 -3.01 -6.07 -14.38
CA ALA A 595 -1.80 -6.36 -13.62
C ALA A 595 -1.51 -5.26 -12.61
N GLY A 596 -0.90 -5.63 -11.50
CA GLY A 596 -0.56 -4.72 -10.41
C GLY A 596 0.89 -4.27 -10.42
N HIS A 597 1.33 -3.86 -9.23
CA HIS A 597 2.65 -3.30 -8.99
C HIS A 597 3.80 -4.29 -9.27
N LEU A 598 3.65 -5.56 -8.90
CA LEU A 598 4.70 -6.57 -9.04
C LEU A 598 4.51 -7.38 -10.32
N ILE A 599 5.31 -7.10 -11.35
CA ILE A 599 5.35 -7.90 -12.58
C ILE A 599 6.60 -8.77 -12.56
N ARG A 600 6.42 -10.07 -12.32
CA ARG A 600 7.50 -11.06 -12.18
C ARG A 600 7.85 -11.70 -13.54
N LEU A 601 9.12 -12.04 -13.74
CA LEU A 601 9.60 -12.73 -14.94
C LEU A 601 9.48 -14.26 -14.83
N GLY A 602 8.29 -14.72 -14.47
CA GLY A 602 7.95 -16.12 -14.29
C GLY A 602 6.47 -16.27 -14.00
N MET A 603 5.90 -17.44 -14.30
CA MET A 603 4.48 -17.69 -14.12
C MET A 603 4.19 -18.23 -12.73
N PHE A 604 3.49 -17.47 -11.90
CA PHE A 604 3.18 -17.83 -10.52
C PHE A 604 1.70 -17.55 -10.20
N PRO A 605 1.16 -18.15 -9.11
CA PRO A 605 -0.17 -17.81 -8.61
C PRO A 605 -0.38 -16.31 -8.45
N ALA A 606 -1.57 -15.85 -8.84
CA ALA A 606 -1.96 -14.45 -8.88
C ALA A 606 -3.12 -14.10 -7.93
N ASP A 607 -3.52 -15.01 -7.03
CA ASP A 607 -4.65 -14.82 -6.11
C ASP A 607 -4.31 -13.86 -4.96
N ALA A 608 -3.15 -14.02 -4.32
CA ALA A 608 -2.63 -13.05 -3.35
C ALA A 608 -1.57 -12.17 -4.00
N GLN A 609 -1.88 -10.89 -4.21
CA GLN A 609 -0.97 -9.86 -4.72
C GLN A 609 -0.78 -8.76 -3.66
N TRP A 610 -0.25 -9.17 -2.51
CA TRP A 610 0.07 -8.32 -1.38
C TRP A 610 1.13 -8.98 -0.49
N THR A 611 1.83 -8.17 0.30
CA THR A 611 2.75 -8.65 1.35
C THR A 611 2.59 -7.79 2.59
N GLY A 612 2.56 -8.38 3.78
CA GLY A 612 2.51 -7.62 5.03
C GLY A 612 1.34 -6.62 5.08
N GLY A 613 0.19 -7.02 4.53
CA GLY A 613 -1.00 -6.17 4.42
C GLY A 613 -0.95 -5.07 3.35
N ILE A 614 0.14 -4.89 2.60
CA ILE A 614 0.24 -3.89 1.52
C ILE A 614 -0.21 -4.48 0.19
N ALA A 615 -1.23 -3.88 -0.43
CA ALA A 615 -1.77 -4.32 -1.71
C ALA A 615 -0.93 -3.84 -2.91
N PHE A 616 -0.55 -4.78 -3.77
CA PHE A 616 0.10 -4.50 -5.05
C PHE A 616 -0.89 -4.34 -6.21
N GLY A 617 -2.08 -4.95 -6.08
CA GLY A 617 -3.08 -4.99 -7.14
C GLY A 617 -2.78 -6.04 -8.20
N GLY A 618 -3.64 -6.11 -9.22
CA GLY A 618 -3.62 -7.18 -10.20
C GLY A 618 -4.19 -8.49 -9.67
N GLY A 619 -4.69 -9.32 -10.59
CA GLY A 619 -5.23 -10.63 -10.26
C GLY A 619 -5.55 -11.49 -11.47
N GLY A 620 -5.55 -12.81 -11.28
CA GLY A 620 -5.98 -13.79 -12.26
C GLY A 620 -5.35 -13.60 -13.66
N VAL A 621 -6.21 -13.41 -14.67
CA VAL A 621 -5.84 -13.35 -16.10
C VAL A 621 -4.89 -12.19 -16.41
N GLY A 622 -5.17 -10.98 -15.89
CA GLY A 622 -4.39 -9.78 -16.22
C GLY A 622 -2.95 -9.89 -15.73
N GLN A 623 -2.79 -10.31 -14.48
CA GLN A 623 -1.50 -10.57 -13.86
C GLN A 623 -0.74 -11.72 -14.57
N GLY A 624 -1.44 -12.83 -14.89
CA GLY A 624 -0.85 -13.94 -15.64
C GLY A 624 -0.30 -13.52 -17.01
N ARG A 625 -1.10 -12.80 -17.79
CA ARG A 625 -0.69 -12.26 -19.10
C ARG A 625 0.50 -11.30 -18.98
N ALA A 626 0.48 -10.39 -18.01
CA ALA A 626 1.57 -9.46 -17.79
C ALA A 626 2.89 -10.16 -17.49
N GLN A 627 2.90 -11.19 -16.62
CA GLN A 627 4.11 -11.95 -16.32
C GLN A 627 4.68 -12.62 -17.59
N ARG A 628 3.82 -13.20 -18.44
CA ARG A 628 4.23 -13.83 -19.70
C ARG A 628 4.76 -12.83 -20.72
N GLU A 629 4.07 -11.71 -20.90
CA GLU A 629 4.46 -10.68 -21.86
C GLU A 629 5.67 -9.86 -21.40
N ALA A 630 5.87 -9.71 -20.10
CA ALA A 630 7.06 -9.08 -19.52
C ALA A 630 8.33 -9.86 -19.89
N VAL A 631 8.34 -11.19 -19.78
CA VAL A 631 9.48 -12.02 -20.23
C VAL A 631 9.82 -11.74 -21.70
N ARG A 632 8.81 -11.74 -22.59
CA ARG A 632 9.01 -11.44 -24.01
C ARG A 632 9.52 -10.02 -24.24
N SER A 633 8.99 -9.05 -23.51
CA SER A 633 9.36 -7.63 -23.62
C SER A 633 10.80 -7.38 -23.18
N VAL A 634 11.21 -7.98 -22.05
CA VAL A 634 12.57 -7.93 -21.51
C VAL A 634 13.55 -8.55 -22.49
N LEU A 635 13.35 -9.81 -22.88
CA LEU A 635 14.27 -10.51 -23.79
C LEU A 635 14.36 -9.81 -25.16
N GLY A 636 13.23 -9.30 -25.67
CA GLY A 636 13.19 -8.53 -26.91
C GLY A 636 13.95 -7.19 -26.82
N PHE A 637 13.87 -6.50 -25.69
CA PHE A 637 14.63 -5.27 -25.47
C PHE A 637 16.12 -5.55 -25.33
N LEU A 638 16.51 -6.54 -24.53
CA LEU A 638 17.91 -6.97 -24.37
C LEU A 638 18.52 -7.38 -25.72
N ALA A 639 17.79 -8.14 -26.53
CA ALA A 639 18.26 -8.55 -27.85
C ALA A 639 18.51 -7.34 -28.77
N ARG A 640 17.61 -6.33 -28.76
CA ARG A 640 17.79 -5.11 -29.57
C ARG A 640 18.97 -4.27 -29.11
N ILE A 641 19.07 -4.00 -27.81
CA ILE A 641 20.08 -3.11 -27.24
C ILE A 641 21.48 -3.74 -27.28
N THR A 642 21.58 -5.04 -27.03
CA THR A 642 22.88 -5.73 -27.02
C THR A 642 23.34 -6.21 -28.40
N ALA A 643 22.48 -6.18 -29.43
CA ALA A 643 22.90 -6.45 -30.82
C ALA A 643 23.60 -5.25 -31.48
N GLY A 644 23.35 -4.02 -30.99
CA GLY A 644 23.79 -2.76 -31.60
C GLY A 644 25.22 -2.30 -31.28
N THR A 645 25.92 -2.91 -30.33
CA THR A 645 27.29 -2.49 -29.92
C THR A 645 28.42 -3.16 -30.70
N ARG A 646 28.20 -3.45 -31.98
CA ARG A 646 29.31 -3.65 -32.93
C ARG A 646 29.77 -2.29 -33.44
N ALA A 647 30.75 -1.71 -32.75
CA ALA A 647 31.62 -0.68 -33.31
C ALA A 647 32.89 -1.34 -33.84
#